data_AF-A0A8B9JPE7-F1
#
_entry.id   AF-A0A8B9JPE7-F1
#
_cell.length_a   1.000
_cell.length_b   1.000
_cell.length_c   1.000
_cell.angle_alpha   90.00
_cell.angle_beta   90.00
_cell.angle_gamma   90.00
#
_symmetry.space_group_name_H-M   'P 1'
#
loop_
_entity.id
_entity.type
_entity.pdbx_description
1 polymer ?
#
loop_
_entity_poly.entity_id
_entity_poly.type
_entity_poly.pdbx_seq_one_letter_code
_entity_poly.pdbx_strand_id
1 'polypeptide(L)'
;MGETEEEKSQKLFENFVQASTCKSTLQAFNILCSYLELDPLEHSTFYSCLKSRLTCWKAKALWCKLDKRASHKEYKKGKACADTKCLIIGGGPCGLRTAIELAFLGAKAVVIEKRDTFSRNNVLHLWPFTIHDLRGLGAKKFYGKFCAGAIDHISIRQLQLMLLKIALLLGVEFHINVEFVKLLEPPEDQENEGPGWRAEIRPGDHPVADFDFDVVVGADGRRNTLEGFRRKEFRGKLAIAITANFINRNTTAEAKVEEISGVAFIFNQKFFLDLKQETGIDLENIVYYKDNTHYFVMTAKKQSLLDKGVIIHDYIDTDALLSSDNVNQEALLSYAREAADFATHYQLPTLDYAMNHLDQPDVAMFDFTCMYASENAALVRERFGHHLLVALVGDSLLEPFWPMGTGCARGFLAAFDTAWMIKSWSQHRIPLDVLAERESLYRLLPQTTPENIAKNFDQYTIDPGTRYPNLNSNCVRPHQVRNYYISGEMKSCSLERAATIRRPVNLARQESEVRPSRLLTWCQKQTEGYKGVSVTDLGSSWSNGLAFCALIHRFRAHLIDYDSLNEEDAAKNLQLAFDVVEKEFGIKPFTTGKEMASGQDPDKNTMVTYLSKFYELFRGTPLPPSDLRRETDGNNGESSPRPSRPVYRSLSLTQPQKRIPKYDKKADDDDFFKKRRRTINNHVEQATNHHISQSSCLASEGREQKENKVRFTTSQLVAKFEESTPVCTLRRQSDSNVVRPPRPPSLDMTDAPPFNKAKKKPPPPPPPKKQRKTQTQIAREFHKKSIKEKAVHLSSLFSGDGISLPQRTVGKVSLVVGARAETLLTLYENDHRPNTAHSDSPASSRREFRHSLGDECHACKKRVYVAERLRAEGLFFHRECFRCDTCSAPLSQGGHAFDSEQGKLYCKLHFSQRNLGKRGAIFDTHMTTDSTNHTSSRPSAASAESSPRQSPGTLSSLLKRSLHWPLHVSRTVCAVPRRVANWLGGKVRDVGLHLRDNAEDYAFLYELLSVSLPLLAALHELLLQMQAEAEPLQGQRLQDWLEEHLGTWLYT
;
A
#
# COMPACT_ATOMS: atom_id res chain seq x y z
N MET A 1 27.69 4.84 51.13
CA MET A 1 26.28 4.45 50.89
C MET A 1 26.23 3.88 49.49
N GLY A 2 25.81 2.63 49.32
CA GLY A 2 25.62 2.04 48.00
C GLY A 2 24.23 2.37 47.47
N GLU A 3 24.12 2.60 46.16
CA GLU A 3 22.83 2.43 45.46
C GLU A 3 22.49 0.92 45.51
N THR A 4 21.25 0.56 45.81
CA THR A 4 20.84 -0.85 45.77
C THR A 4 20.80 -1.36 44.32
N GLU A 5 20.94 -2.67 44.12
CA GLU A 5 21.00 -3.25 42.76
C GLU A 5 19.69 -3.06 41.98
N GLU A 6 18.55 -3.00 42.67
CA GLU A 6 17.25 -2.66 42.06
C GLU A 6 17.20 -1.17 41.63
N GLU A 7 17.68 -0.23 42.46
CA GLU A 7 17.79 1.18 42.06
C GLU A 7 18.72 1.37 40.86
N LYS A 8 19.86 0.66 40.84
CA LYS A 8 20.86 0.73 39.76
C LYS A 8 20.33 0.13 38.46
N SER A 9 19.66 -1.03 38.50
CA SER A 9 19.01 -1.61 37.31
C SER A 9 17.87 -0.73 36.78
N GLN A 10 17.05 -0.15 37.67
CA GLN A 10 16.00 0.79 37.28
C GLN A 10 16.60 2.03 36.59
N LYS A 11 17.67 2.60 37.13
CA LYS A 11 18.38 3.77 36.60
C LYS A 11 18.95 3.51 35.20
N LEU A 12 19.53 2.33 34.95
CA LEU A 12 19.99 1.94 33.60
C LEU A 12 18.83 1.76 32.62
N PHE A 13 17.73 1.11 33.03
CA PHE A 13 16.54 0.99 32.18
C PHE A 13 15.89 2.35 31.89
N GLU A 14 15.90 3.28 32.83
CA GLU A 14 15.40 4.65 32.61
C GLU A 14 16.28 5.42 31.61
N ASN A 15 17.61 5.29 31.68
CA ASN A 15 18.51 5.87 30.67
C ASN A 15 18.21 5.34 29.27
N PHE A 16 17.99 4.02 29.12
CA PHE A 16 17.59 3.40 27.85
C PHE A 16 16.22 3.91 27.36
N VAL A 17 15.22 3.99 28.24
CA VAL A 17 13.88 4.51 27.89
C VAL A 17 13.96 5.99 27.47
N GLN A 18 14.79 6.81 28.12
CA GLN A 18 14.94 8.24 27.84
C GLN A 18 15.87 8.56 26.65
N ALA A 19 16.66 7.61 26.16
CA ALA A 19 17.63 7.83 25.08
C ALA A 19 17.00 8.45 23.81
N SER A 20 17.59 9.53 23.31
CA SER A 20 17.03 10.38 22.23
C SER A 20 17.67 10.20 20.85
N THR A 21 18.66 9.29 20.72
CA THR A 21 19.34 8.98 19.45
C THR A 21 19.48 7.47 19.27
N CYS A 22 19.74 7.00 18.06
CA CYS A 22 19.96 5.58 17.78
C CYS A 22 21.21 5.06 18.54
N LYS A 23 22.37 5.69 18.34
CA LYS A 23 23.62 5.38 19.07
C LYS A 23 23.44 5.35 20.59
N SER A 24 22.83 6.38 21.18
CA SER A 24 22.63 6.41 22.64
C SER A 24 21.63 5.37 23.15
N THR A 25 20.67 4.95 22.33
CA THR A 25 19.75 3.85 22.64
C THR A 25 20.50 2.51 22.66
N LEU A 26 21.31 2.24 21.64
CA LEU A 26 22.14 1.02 21.55
C LEU A 26 23.18 0.97 22.68
N GLN A 27 23.87 2.07 22.97
CA GLN A 27 24.82 2.15 24.08
C GLN A 27 24.16 1.91 25.44
N ALA A 28 23.01 2.55 25.71
CA ALA A 28 22.27 2.33 26.96
C ALA A 28 21.73 0.90 27.09
N PHE A 29 21.31 0.29 25.98
CA PHE A 29 20.88 -1.11 25.94
C PHE A 29 22.04 -2.08 26.21
N ASN A 30 23.21 -1.88 25.59
CA ASN A 30 24.37 -2.74 25.80
C ASN A 30 24.90 -2.64 27.23
N ILE A 31 24.91 -1.44 27.83
CA ILE A 31 25.25 -1.24 29.24
C ILE A 31 24.24 -1.96 30.16
N LEU A 32 22.94 -1.90 29.84
CA LEU A 32 21.91 -2.61 30.59
C LEU A 32 22.07 -4.14 30.49
N CYS A 33 22.35 -4.68 29.30
CA CYS A 33 22.56 -6.11 29.10
C CYS A 33 23.83 -6.61 29.79
N SER A 34 24.92 -5.85 29.71
CA SER A 34 26.18 -6.14 30.41
C SER A 34 26.00 -6.13 31.94
N TYR A 35 25.22 -5.18 32.48
CA TYR A 35 24.92 -5.12 33.91
C TYR A 35 23.99 -6.25 34.38
N LEU A 36 23.09 -6.73 33.51
CA LEU A 36 22.20 -7.84 33.81
C LEU A 36 22.77 -9.21 33.45
N GLU A 37 24.03 -9.30 32.98
CA GLU A 37 24.71 -10.52 32.50
C GLU A 37 23.93 -11.27 31.40
N LEU A 38 23.41 -10.53 30.41
CA LEU A 38 22.62 -11.06 29.29
C LEU A 38 23.35 -10.84 27.96
N ASP A 39 23.39 -11.87 27.12
CA ASP A 39 23.85 -11.77 25.73
C ASP A 39 22.63 -11.58 24.79
N PRO A 40 22.51 -10.46 24.05
CA PRO A 40 21.49 -10.27 23.02
C PRO A 40 21.52 -11.28 21.87
N LEU A 41 22.61 -12.04 21.68
CA LEU A 41 22.71 -13.05 20.63
C LEU A 41 21.80 -14.26 20.91
N GLU A 42 21.55 -14.61 22.18
CA GLU A 42 20.67 -15.70 22.64
C GLU A 42 19.16 -15.38 22.49
N HIS A 43 18.73 -15.00 21.28
CA HIS A 43 17.38 -14.48 21.00
C HIS A 43 16.21 -15.33 21.57
N SER A 44 16.35 -16.66 21.60
CA SER A 44 15.30 -17.61 22.02
C SER A 44 14.97 -17.56 23.52
N THR A 45 15.93 -17.17 24.36
CA THR A 45 15.82 -17.04 25.82
C THR A 45 15.85 -15.59 26.29
N PHE A 46 16.50 -14.70 25.54
CA PHE A 46 16.81 -13.31 25.91
C PHE A 46 15.64 -12.56 26.55
N TYR A 47 14.48 -12.43 25.89
CA TYR A 47 13.34 -11.67 26.44
C TYR A 47 12.82 -12.24 27.77
N SER A 48 12.84 -13.57 27.94
CA SER A 48 12.41 -14.22 29.18
C SER A 48 13.39 -13.94 30.33
N CYS A 49 14.70 -14.01 30.04
CA CYS A 49 15.76 -13.72 31.01
C CYS A 49 15.85 -12.23 31.34
N LEU A 50 15.65 -11.34 30.36
CA LEU A 50 15.56 -9.90 30.57
C LEU A 50 14.38 -9.55 31.47
N LYS A 51 13.19 -10.12 31.22
CA LYS A 51 12.00 -9.90 32.05
C LYS A 51 12.16 -10.44 33.47
N SER A 52 12.85 -11.57 33.68
CA SER A 52 13.04 -12.15 35.01
C SER A 52 14.11 -11.43 35.83
N ARG A 53 15.16 -10.87 35.20
CA ARG A 53 16.19 -10.07 35.88
C ARG A 53 15.77 -8.60 36.07
N LEU A 54 15.02 -8.01 35.13
CA LEU A 54 14.58 -6.61 35.19
C LEU A 54 13.17 -6.47 35.79
N THR A 55 13.08 -6.68 37.10
CA THR A 55 11.83 -6.76 37.88
C THR A 55 11.25 -5.41 38.31
N CYS A 56 11.92 -4.29 38.03
CA CYS A 56 11.54 -2.98 38.56
C CYS A 56 10.11 -2.55 38.16
N TRP A 57 9.42 -1.80 39.04
CA TRP A 57 8.01 -1.43 38.83
C TRP A 57 7.77 -0.63 37.55
N LYS A 58 8.76 0.16 37.12
CA LYS A 58 8.74 0.94 35.87
C LYS A 58 8.74 0.04 34.62
N ALA A 59 9.24 -1.19 34.69
CA ALA A 59 9.29 -2.15 33.59
C ALA A 59 8.09 -3.11 33.58
N LYS A 60 7.58 -3.53 34.76
CA LYS A 60 6.42 -4.45 34.89
C LYS A 60 5.23 -4.09 34.00
N ALA A 61 4.85 -2.81 33.91
CA ALA A 61 3.72 -2.35 33.08
C ALA A 61 3.97 -2.44 31.54
N LEU A 62 5.24 -2.51 31.11
CA LEU A 62 5.61 -2.81 29.73
C LEU A 62 5.60 -4.32 29.48
N TRP A 63 6.10 -5.12 30.43
CA TRP A 63 6.07 -6.58 30.35
C TRP A 63 4.65 -7.12 30.20
N CYS A 64 3.68 -6.66 31.00
CA CYS A 64 2.27 -7.04 30.85
C CYS A 64 1.68 -6.74 29.45
N LYS A 65 2.24 -5.75 28.73
CA LYS A 65 1.82 -5.37 27.37
C LYS A 65 2.44 -6.25 26.29
N LEU A 66 3.75 -6.44 26.35
CA LEU A 66 4.48 -7.32 25.41
C LEU A 66 4.07 -8.78 25.61
N ASP A 67 3.87 -9.23 26.86
CA ASP A 67 3.34 -10.56 27.18
C ASP A 67 1.91 -10.74 26.67
N LYS A 68 1.03 -9.73 26.79
CA LYS A 68 -0.31 -9.79 26.17
C LYS A 68 -0.17 -10.05 24.67
N ARG A 69 0.69 -9.32 23.96
CA ARG A 69 0.93 -9.53 22.52
C ARG A 69 1.48 -10.93 22.22
N ALA A 70 2.57 -11.34 22.86
CA ALA A 70 3.20 -12.65 22.69
C ALA A 70 2.27 -13.85 23.00
N SER A 71 1.24 -13.64 23.84
CA SER A 71 0.26 -14.67 24.20
C SER A 71 -0.78 -14.99 23.11
N HIS A 72 -0.84 -14.22 22.02
CA HIS A 72 -1.76 -14.49 20.90
C HIS A 72 -1.49 -15.87 20.26
N LYS A 73 -2.56 -16.56 19.84
CA LYS A 73 -2.55 -17.96 19.35
C LYS A 73 -1.57 -18.18 18.18
N GLU A 74 -1.41 -17.18 17.33
CA GLU A 74 -0.66 -17.25 16.07
C GLU A 74 0.84 -17.43 16.31
N TYR A 75 1.38 -16.89 17.40
CA TYR A 75 2.80 -16.93 17.74
C TYR A 75 3.23 -18.26 18.40
N LYS A 76 2.29 -19.15 18.75
CA LYS A 76 2.53 -20.43 19.44
C LYS A 76 3.44 -20.30 20.69
N LYS A 77 3.39 -19.16 21.40
CA LYS A 77 4.31 -18.79 22.51
C LYS A 77 5.79 -18.67 22.10
N GLY A 78 6.09 -18.01 20.98
CA GLY A 78 7.46 -17.87 20.45
C GLY A 78 8.02 -19.15 19.84
N LYS A 79 7.13 -20.03 19.33
CA LYS A 79 7.48 -21.32 18.71
C LYS A 79 6.80 -21.53 17.36
N ALA A 80 6.50 -20.44 16.66
CA ALA A 80 5.89 -20.49 15.34
C ALA A 80 6.92 -20.47 14.21
N CYS A 81 8.09 -19.86 14.45
CA CYS A 81 9.20 -19.75 13.50
C CYS A 81 10.57 -19.87 14.21
N ALA A 82 10.68 -20.74 15.22
CA ALA A 82 11.85 -20.81 16.11
C ALA A 82 13.17 -21.08 15.35
N ASP A 83 13.10 -21.94 14.34
CA ASP A 83 14.26 -22.41 13.56
C ASP A 83 14.52 -21.54 12.31
N THR A 84 13.78 -20.43 12.13
CA THR A 84 13.91 -19.55 10.95
C THR A 84 14.87 -18.39 11.21
N LYS A 85 15.82 -18.17 10.30
CA LYS A 85 16.74 -17.03 10.27
C LYS A 85 16.25 -15.97 9.28
N CYS A 86 16.16 -14.72 9.74
CA CYS A 86 15.54 -13.62 9.00
C CYS A 86 16.45 -12.38 8.96
N LEU A 87 16.85 -11.95 7.76
CA LEU A 87 17.52 -10.67 7.53
C LEU A 87 16.51 -9.58 7.12
N ILE A 88 16.53 -8.43 7.79
CA ILE A 88 15.70 -7.26 7.45
C ILE A 88 16.62 -6.12 7.01
N ILE A 89 16.44 -5.67 5.77
CA ILE A 89 17.22 -4.58 5.17
C ILE A 89 16.47 -3.27 5.43
N GLY A 90 17.00 -2.41 6.29
CA GLY A 90 16.47 -1.08 6.60
C GLY A 90 15.82 -0.98 7.99
N GLY A 91 16.39 -0.11 8.84
CA GLY A 91 15.88 0.23 10.18
C GLY A 91 14.74 1.24 10.17
N GLY A 92 13.97 1.31 9.07
CA GLY A 92 12.79 2.15 8.95
C GLY A 92 11.63 1.69 9.85
N PRO A 93 10.57 2.51 10.02
CA PRO A 93 9.41 2.13 10.83
C PRO A 93 8.82 0.77 10.45
N CYS A 94 8.69 0.49 9.15
CA CYS A 94 8.08 -0.73 8.65
C CYS A 94 9.01 -1.94 8.84
N GLY A 95 10.32 -1.81 8.61
CA GLY A 95 11.31 -2.87 8.84
C GLY A 95 11.42 -3.26 10.30
N LEU A 96 11.56 -2.28 11.20
CA LEU A 96 11.50 -2.49 12.65
C LEU A 96 10.16 -3.11 13.08
N ARG A 97 9.04 -2.69 12.49
CA ARG A 97 7.71 -3.25 12.80
C ARG A 97 7.59 -4.71 12.36
N THR A 98 8.17 -5.11 11.22
CA THR A 98 8.27 -6.52 10.82
C THR A 98 9.14 -7.30 11.79
N ALA A 99 10.35 -6.82 12.11
CA ALA A 99 11.28 -7.51 13.00
C ALA A 99 10.67 -7.82 14.39
N ILE A 100 9.85 -6.92 14.92
CA ILE A 100 9.06 -7.14 16.15
C ILE A 100 8.08 -8.32 16.03
N GLU A 101 7.40 -8.50 14.90
CA GLU A 101 6.51 -9.65 14.69
C GLU A 101 7.30 -10.96 14.52
N LEU A 102 8.46 -10.91 13.86
CA LEU A 102 9.33 -12.08 13.69
C LEU A 102 9.91 -12.55 15.02
N ALA A 103 10.29 -11.62 15.90
CA ALA A 103 10.69 -11.93 17.28
C ALA A 103 9.52 -12.54 18.09
N PHE A 104 8.28 -12.02 17.96
CA PHE A 104 7.12 -12.65 18.60
C PHE A 104 6.84 -14.07 18.06
N LEU A 105 7.07 -14.33 16.78
CA LEU A 105 6.98 -15.68 16.19
C LEU A 105 8.07 -16.65 16.68
N GLY A 106 9.20 -16.12 17.16
CA GLY A 106 10.36 -16.86 17.68
C GLY A 106 11.59 -16.89 16.78
N ALA A 107 11.55 -16.25 15.61
CA ALA A 107 12.63 -16.27 14.62
C ALA A 107 13.87 -15.47 15.07
N LYS A 108 15.05 -15.85 14.55
CA LYS A 108 16.27 -15.02 14.67
C LYS A 108 16.15 -13.85 13.70
N ALA A 109 15.74 -12.69 14.20
CA ALA A 109 15.59 -11.46 13.41
C ALA A 109 16.84 -10.59 13.53
N VAL A 110 17.54 -10.38 12.41
CA VAL A 110 18.70 -9.49 12.27
C VAL A 110 18.32 -8.32 11.37
N VAL A 111 18.52 -7.08 11.83
CA VAL A 111 18.23 -5.86 11.07
C VAL A 111 19.53 -5.14 10.75
N ILE A 112 19.74 -4.81 9.47
CA ILE A 112 20.84 -3.95 9.02
C ILE A 112 20.33 -2.59 8.56
N GLU A 113 20.95 -1.52 9.07
CA GLU A 113 20.69 -0.14 8.70
C GLU A 113 22.00 0.54 8.32
N LYS A 114 22.03 1.18 7.15
CA LYS A 114 23.23 1.84 6.62
C LYS A 114 23.52 3.19 7.24
N ARG A 115 22.59 3.73 8.03
CA ARG A 115 22.73 4.94 8.83
C ARG A 115 23.02 4.58 10.28
N ASP A 116 23.52 5.55 11.03
CA ASP A 116 23.70 5.48 12.49
C ASP A 116 22.74 6.38 13.28
N THR A 117 21.87 7.10 12.57
CA THR A 117 21.08 8.21 13.11
C THR A 117 19.69 8.28 12.47
N PHE A 118 18.68 8.39 13.34
CA PHE A 118 17.29 8.63 12.93
C PHE A 118 17.05 10.15 12.88
N SER A 119 17.26 10.72 11.69
CA SER A 119 17.38 12.17 11.48
C SER A 119 16.20 12.84 10.74
N ARG A 120 15.19 12.07 10.33
CA ARG A 120 13.99 12.60 9.65
C ARG A 120 13.01 13.19 10.66
N ASN A 121 12.81 14.51 10.62
CA ASN A 121 11.87 15.21 11.50
C ASN A 121 10.41 15.15 10.99
N ASN A 122 10.18 15.01 9.67
CA ASN A 122 8.85 14.99 9.04
C ASN A 122 7.85 14.08 9.76
N VAL A 123 6.59 14.50 9.78
CA VAL A 123 5.52 13.90 10.59
C VAL A 123 4.63 12.97 9.75
N LEU A 124 4.38 11.77 10.29
CA LEU A 124 3.48 10.76 9.75
C LEU A 124 2.13 10.82 10.48
N HIS A 125 1.03 10.85 9.74
CA HIS A 125 -0.29 10.54 10.27
C HIS A 125 -0.43 9.03 10.55
N LEU A 126 -1.22 8.70 11.57
CA LEU A 126 -1.43 7.36 12.11
C LEU A 126 -2.92 7.02 12.12
N TRP A 127 -3.32 6.02 11.33
CA TRP A 127 -4.70 5.52 11.38
C TRP A 127 -5.02 4.92 12.76
N PRO A 128 -6.29 4.91 13.21
CA PRO A 128 -6.68 4.46 14.54
C PRO A 128 -6.13 3.08 14.96
N PHE A 129 -6.05 2.11 14.03
CA PHE A 129 -5.47 0.79 14.33
C PHE A 129 -3.95 0.85 14.61
N THR A 130 -3.19 1.74 13.95
CA THR A 130 -1.75 1.91 14.22
C THR A 130 -1.51 2.58 15.56
N ILE A 131 -2.34 3.55 15.94
CA ILE A 131 -2.35 4.13 17.29
C ILE A 131 -2.66 3.04 18.33
N HIS A 132 -3.61 2.14 18.02
CA HIS A 132 -3.95 1.03 18.91
C HIS A 132 -2.80 0.01 19.05
N ASP A 133 -2.22 -0.45 17.95
CA ASP A 133 -1.08 -1.38 17.92
C ASP A 133 0.13 -0.83 18.69
N LEU A 134 0.51 0.43 18.45
CA LEU A 134 1.62 1.08 19.13
C LEU A 134 1.32 1.30 20.63
N ARG A 135 0.09 1.67 21.01
CA ARG A 135 -0.35 1.67 22.42
C ARG A 135 -0.32 0.25 23.01
N GLY A 136 -0.56 -0.78 22.21
CA GLY A 136 -0.42 -2.21 22.53
C GLY A 136 1.02 -2.55 22.91
N LEU A 137 1.98 -2.22 22.04
CA LEU A 137 3.43 -2.40 22.25
C LEU A 137 4.04 -1.48 23.34
N GLY A 138 3.24 -0.62 23.98
CA GLY A 138 3.68 0.21 25.09
C GLY A 138 4.26 1.57 24.70
N ALA A 139 4.00 2.08 23.49
CA ALA A 139 4.49 3.36 22.96
C ALA A 139 4.61 4.51 23.97
N LYS A 140 3.55 4.75 24.76
CA LYS A 140 3.49 5.83 25.77
C LYS A 140 4.56 5.73 26.88
N LYS A 141 5.20 4.57 27.05
CA LYS A 141 6.36 4.37 27.94
C LYS A 141 7.64 5.02 27.39
N PHE A 142 7.83 4.96 26.06
CA PHE A 142 9.02 5.46 25.37
C PHE A 142 8.85 6.90 24.86
N TYR A 143 7.63 7.28 24.48
CA TYR A 143 7.26 8.64 24.07
C TYR A 143 6.02 9.08 24.83
N GLY A 144 6.19 9.83 25.93
CA GLY A 144 5.09 10.20 26.83
C GLY A 144 3.99 11.06 26.19
N LYS A 145 4.33 11.82 25.13
CA LYS A 145 3.39 12.60 24.31
C LYS A 145 2.57 11.74 23.33
N PHE A 146 2.90 10.46 23.13
CA PHE A 146 2.34 9.63 22.05
C PHE A 146 0.80 9.61 22.02
N CYS A 147 0.23 10.19 20.97
CA CYS A 147 -1.20 10.36 20.75
C CYS A 147 -1.95 10.80 22.03
N ALA A 148 -1.44 11.86 22.66
CA ALA A 148 -2.09 12.51 23.80
C ALA A 148 -3.23 13.42 23.33
N GLY A 149 -4.39 13.36 24.00
CA GLY A 149 -5.58 14.08 23.56
C GLY A 149 -6.05 13.59 22.18
N ALA A 150 -6.14 14.51 21.22
CA ALA A 150 -6.59 14.25 19.86
C ALA A 150 -5.45 14.01 18.84
N ILE A 151 -4.17 14.05 19.26
CA ILE A 151 -3.02 13.89 18.36
C ILE A 151 -3.06 12.52 17.68
N ASP A 152 -3.06 12.50 16.34
CA ASP A 152 -3.12 11.30 15.51
C ASP A 152 -1.86 11.10 14.64
N HIS A 153 -0.73 11.68 15.04
CA HIS A 153 0.50 11.72 14.26
C HIS A 153 1.78 11.57 15.11
N ILE A 154 2.92 11.35 14.44
CA ILE A 154 4.26 11.20 15.04
C ILE A 154 5.38 11.53 14.04
N SER A 155 6.45 12.21 14.46
CA SER A 155 7.66 12.37 13.63
C SER A 155 8.38 11.04 13.36
N ILE A 156 8.88 10.85 12.13
CA ILE A 156 9.48 9.58 11.66
C ILE A 156 10.58 9.09 12.62
N ARG A 157 11.47 9.99 13.05
CA ARG A 157 12.55 9.65 13.99
C ARG A 157 12.07 9.15 15.34
N GLN A 158 10.95 9.66 15.88
CA GLN A 158 10.40 9.20 17.16
C GLN A 158 9.77 7.81 17.02
N LEU A 159 9.10 7.55 15.88
CA LEU A 159 8.59 6.22 15.57
C LEU A 159 9.73 5.19 15.42
N GLN A 160 10.83 5.55 14.75
CA GLN A 160 12.02 4.70 14.65
C GLN A 160 12.67 4.45 16.02
N LEU A 161 12.88 5.49 16.86
CA LEU A 161 13.44 5.32 18.22
C LEU A 161 12.59 4.41 19.10
N MET A 162 11.26 4.57 19.04
CA MET A 162 10.32 3.80 19.82
C MET A 162 10.30 2.32 19.39
N LEU A 163 10.23 2.05 18.09
CA LEU A 163 10.25 0.69 17.56
C LEU A 163 11.61 0.01 17.76
N LEU A 164 12.73 0.74 17.65
CA LEU A 164 14.06 0.22 17.97
C LEU A 164 14.12 -0.26 19.43
N LYS A 165 13.59 0.54 20.38
CA LYS A 165 13.56 0.14 21.80
C LYS A 165 12.71 -1.11 22.02
N ILE A 166 11.58 -1.25 21.34
CA ILE A 166 10.74 -2.47 21.43
C ILE A 166 11.47 -3.68 20.82
N ALA A 167 12.10 -3.51 19.65
CA ALA A 167 12.84 -4.57 18.95
C ALA A 167 14.01 -5.10 19.80
N LEU A 168 14.86 -4.21 20.33
CA LEU A 168 15.99 -4.58 21.19
C LEU A 168 15.53 -5.36 22.44
N LEU A 169 14.46 -4.90 23.11
CA LEU A 169 13.91 -5.61 24.28
C LEU A 169 13.39 -7.02 23.95
N LEU A 170 13.02 -7.29 22.69
CA LEU A 170 12.56 -8.60 22.22
C LEU A 170 13.69 -9.49 21.68
N GLY A 171 14.96 -9.06 21.75
CA GLY A 171 16.10 -9.82 21.24
C GLY A 171 16.30 -9.72 19.72
N VAL A 172 15.76 -8.67 19.07
CA VAL A 172 16.09 -8.35 17.68
C VAL A 172 17.50 -7.77 17.63
N GLU A 173 18.35 -8.36 16.79
CA GLU A 173 19.71 -7.90 16.56
C GLU A 173 19.68 -6.70 15.60
N PHE A 174 20.37 -5.59 15.91
CA PHE A 174 20.26 -4.35 15.14
C PHE A 174 21.64 -3.70 14.90
N HIS A 175 22.05 -3.67 13.64
CA HIS A 175 23.35 -3.17 13.21
C HIS A 175 23.22 -1.85 12.45
N ILE A 176 24.14 -0.92 12.73
CA ILE A 176 24.21 0.42 12.13
C ILE A 176 25.48 0.60 11.31
N ASN A 177 25.43 1.49 10.31
CA ASN A 177 26.47 1.67 9.30
C ASN A 177 26.76 0.40 8.46
N VAL A 178 25.76 -0.47 8.31
CA VAL A 178 25.84 -1.68 7.45
C VAL A 178 24.94 -1.49 6.24
N GLU A 179 25.54 -1.29 5.07
CA GLU A 179 24.84 -1.22 3.79
C GLU A 179 24.77 -2.60 3.13
N PHE A 180 23.57 -3.05 2.78
CA PHE A 180 23.37 -4.20 1.91
C PHE A 180 23.78 -3.88 0.48
N VAL A 181 24.54 -4.76 -0.16
CA VAL A 181 24.99 -4.64 -1.55
C VAL A 181 24.19 -5.58 -2.46
N LYS A 182 24.28 -6.91 -2.24
CA LYS A 182 23.51 -7.92 -2.97
C LYS A 182 23.33 -9.22 -2.16
N LEU A 183 22.50 -10.13 -2.67
CA LEU A 183 22.45 -11.51 -2.17
C LEU A 183 23.67 -12.30 -2.68
N LEU A 184 24.16 -13.21 -1.86
CA LEU A 184 25.15 -14.24 -2.22
C LEU A 184 24.43 -15.59 -2.26
N GLU A 185 24.57 -16.29 -3.38
CA GLU A 185 24.02 -17.65 -3.52
C GLU A 185 24.89 -18.65 -2.72
N PRO A 186 24.34 -19.78 -2.24
CA PRO A 186 25.12 -20.86 -1.62
C PRO A 186 26.17 -21.42 -2.60
N PRO A 187 27.30 -21.96 -2.10
CA PRO A 187 28.33 -22.58 -2.95
C PRO A 187 27.86 -23.90 -3.58
N GLU A 188 28.45 -24.25 -4.71
CA GLU A 188 28.13 -25.49 -5.47
C GLU A 188 28.65 -26.78 -4.78
N ASP A 189 29.80 -26.72 -4.10
CA ASP A 189 30.59 -27.90 -3.71
C ASP A 189 30.07 -28.70 -2.49
N GLN A 190 28.85 -28.43 -1.99
CA GLN A 190 28.40 -28.94 -0.68
C GLN A 190 26.95 -29.45 -0.70
N GLU A 191 26.78 -30.78 -0.71
CA GLU A 191 25.48 -31.45 -0.60
C GLU A 191 24.85 -31.21 0.79
N ASN A 192 23.97 -30.20 0.91
CA ASN A 192 23.19 -29.82 2.10
C ASN A 192 23.96 -29.40 3.38
N GLU A 193 25.25 -29.69 3.53
CA GLU A 193 26.06 -29.30 4.69
C GLU A 193 26.68 -27.88 4.58
N GLY A 194 26.43 -27.17 3.47
CA GLY A 194 27.04 -25.87 3.19
C GLY A 194 26.35 -24.65 3.84
N PRO A 195 27.03 -23.48 3.86
CA PRO A 195 26.43 -22.24 4.31
C PRO A 195 25.33 -21.81 3.34
N GLY A 196 24.14 -21.52 3.87
CA GLY A 196 23.00 -21.07 3.08
C GLY A 196 23.16 -19.67 2.48
N TRP A 197 22.03 -19.09 2.08
CA TRP A 197 21.99 -17.74 1.48
C TRP A 197 22.55 -16.68 2.45
N ARG A 198 23.45 -15.84 1.94
CA ARG A 198 24.10 -14.75 2.69
C ARG A 198 23.93 -13.41 1.98
N ALA A 199 24.39 -12.33 2.62
CA ALA A 199 24.35 -10.98 2.07
C ALA A 199 25.77 -10.42 1.89
N GLU A 200 26.08 -9.89 0.71
CA GLU A 200 27.21 -8.99 0.56
C GLU A 200 26.87 -7.67 1.24
N ILE A 201 27.70 -7.26 2.19
CA ILE A 201 27.51 -6.04 2.98
C ILE A 201 28.74 -5.15 2.94
N ARG A 202 28.53 -3.86 3.23
CA ARG A 202 29.56 -2.84 3.35
C ARG A 202 29.47 -2.19 4.74
N PRO A 203 30.55 -2.18 5.53
CA PRO A 203 31.87 -2.76 5.25
C PRO A 203 31.85 -4.31 5.35
N GLY A 204 32.71 -4.97 4.57
CA GLY A 204 32.67 -6.43 4.38
C GLY A 204 33.37 -7.26 5.46
N ASP A 205 34.02 -6.61 6.42
CA ASP A 205 34.61 -7.20 7.63
C ASP A 205 33.61 -7.26 8.81
N HIS A 206 32.37 -6.81 8.60
CA HIS A 206 31.34 -6.78 9.63
C HIS A 206 30.74 -8.20 9.86
N PRO A 207 30.55 -8.68 11.10
CA PRO A 207 30.16 -10.07 11.40
C PRO A 207 28.88 -10.60 10.73
N VAL A 208 27.99 -9.73 10.28
CA VAL A 208 26.77 -10.10 9.53
C VAL A 208 27.07 -10.64 8.13
N ALA A 209 28.29 -10.48 7.59
CA ALA A 209 28.68 -11.06 6.30
C ALA A 209 28.63 -12.60 6.31
N ASP A 210 28.84 -13.21 7.48
CA ASP A 210 28.78 -14.66 7.69
C ASP A 210 27.41 -15.15 8.19
N PHE A 211 26.44 -14.26 8.39
CA PHE A 211 25.08 -14.62 8.81
C PHE A 211 24.28 -15.20 7.63
N ASP A 212 23.95 -16.49 7.70
CA ASP A 212 23.06 -17.18 6.78
C ASP A 212 21.58 -17.00 7.14
N PHE A 213 20.69 -16.98 6.15
CA PHE A 213 19.26 -16.75 6.37
C PHE A 213 18.33 -17.42 5.35
N ASP A 214 17.20 -17.95 5.82
CA ASP A 214 16.14 -18.55 5.01
C ASP A 214 15.15 -17.51 4.48
N VAL A 215 15.18 -16.30 5.06
CA VAL A 215 14.24 -15.22 4.76
C VAL A 215 14.96 -13.87 4.69
N VAL A 216 14.66 -13.07 3.66
CA VAL A 216 15.11 -11.67 3.55
C VAL A 216 13.95 -10.72 3.26
N VAL A 217 13.90 -9.60 4.00
CA VAL A 217 12.85 -8.57 3.88
C VAL A 217 13.45 -7.21 3.52
N GLY A 218 13.11 -6.70 2.33
CA GLY A 218 13.47 -5.37 1.86
C GLY A 218 12.54 -4.30 2.41
N ALA A 219 13.04 -3.49 3.35
CA ALA A 219 12.35 -2.35 3.97
C ALA A 219 13.20 -1.05 3.88
N ASP A 220 14.09 -0.98 2.90
CA ASP A 220 15.02 0.13 2.61
C ASP A 220 14.35 1.33 1.91
N GLY A 221 13.09 1.17 1.49
CA GLY A 221 12.25 2.19 0.89
C GLY A 221 12.41 2.29 -0.63
N ARG A 222 12.32 3.51 -1.16
CA ARG A 222 12.29 3.80 -2.61
C ARG A 222 13.48 3.26 -3.42
N ARG A 223 14.60 2.91 -2.79
CA ARG A 223 15.83 2.44 -3.48
C ARG A 223 15.91 0.92 -3.70
N ASN A 224 14.99 0.14 -3.12
CA ASN A 224 14.84 -1.32 -3.27
C ASN A 224 16.08 -2.07 -3.79
N THR A 225 17.00 -2.41 -2.89
CA THR A 225 18.22 -3.16 -3.24
C THR A 225 17.99 -4.65 -3.56
N LEU A 226 16.78 -5.17 -3.41
CA LEU A 226 16.47 -6.57 -3.73
C LEU A 226 16.07 -6.78 -5.19
N GLU A 227 16.84 -7.61 -5.89
CA GLU A 227 16.58 -8.02 -7.27
C GLU A 227 15.42 -9.01 -7.42
N GLY A 228 14.74 -8.95 -8.57
CA GLY A 228 13.59 -9.81 -8.93
C GLY A 228 12.24 -9.09 -8.85
N PHE A 229 12.18 -7.95 -8.17
CA PHE A 229 10.96 -7.13 -8.04
C PHE A 229 10.89 -6.05 -9.12
N ARG A 230 10.05 -6.27 -10.14
CA ARG A 230 9.76 -5.23 -11.14
C ARG A 230 8.88 -4.13 -10.53
N ARG A 231 9.00 -2.90 -11.08
CA ARG A 231 8.31 -1.70 -10.59
C ARG A 231 7.23 -1.25 -11.57
N LYS A 232 6.04 -0.91 -11.05
CA LYS A 232 4.98 -0.21 -11.77
C LYS A 232 5.07 1.27 -11.40
N GLU A 233 5.30 2.13 -12.40
CA GLU A 233 5.18 3.58 -12.28
C GLU A 233 3.73 4.00 -12.52
N PHE A 234 3.13 4.67 -11.54
CA PHE A 234 1.84 5.34 -11.68
C PHE A 234 2.09 6.83 -11.84
N ARG A 235 2.15 7.28 -13.10
CA ARG A 235 2.40 8.69 -13.44
C ARG A 235 1.10 9.48 -13.50
N GLY A 236 0.92 10.38 -12.53
CA GLY A 236 -0.20 11.32 -12.45
C GLY A 236 0.04 12.62 -13.23
N LYS A 237 -0.71 13.66 -12.87
CA LYS A 237 -0.37 15.04 -13.24
C LYS A 237 0.89 15.47 -12.49
N LEU A 238 1.61 16.45 -13.03
CA LEU A 238 2.78 17.05 -12.37
C LEU A 238 2.38 17.57 -10.98
N ALA A 239 2.97 17.00 -9.94
CA ALA A 239 2.69 17.35 -8.55
C ALA A 239 4.01 17.50 -7.79
N ILE A 240 4.27 18.70 -7.27
CA ILE A 240 5.50 19.04 -6.54
C ILE A 240 5.14 19.23 -5.08
N ALA A 241 5.70 18.40 -4.21
CA ALA A 241 5.51 18.51 -2.77
C ALA A 241 6.62 19.33 -2.14
N ILE A 242 6.28 20.15 -1.14
CA ILE A 242 7.22 20.83 -0.25
C ILE A 242 6.91 20.37 1.17
N THR A 243 7.93 19.92 1.92
CA THR A 243 7.82 19.73 3.37
C THR A 243 8.70 20.74 4.10
N ALA A 244 8.20 21.33 5.17
CA ALA A 244 8.92 22.27 6.02
C ALA A 244 8.74 21.93 7.51
N ASN A 245 9.81 22.03 8.29
CA ASN A 245 9.77 21.88 9.75
C ASN A 245 10.24 23.19 10.40
N PHE A 246 9.39 23.79 11.24
CA PHE A 246 9.75 24.92 12.08
C PHE A 246 9.90 24.51 13.55
N ILE A 247 10.67 25.27 14.34
CA ILE A 247 10.93 24.98 15.75
C ILE A 247 9.64 25.17 16.58
N ASN A 248 9.15 24.09 17.20
CA ASN A 248 8.07 24.17 18.17
C ASN A 248 8.64 24.42 19.57
N ARG A 249 8.48 25.65 20.08
CA ARG A 249 8.93 26.05 21.43
C ARG A 249 7.95 25.67 22.53
N ASN A 250 6.83 25.01 22.19
CA ASN A 250 5.79 24.51 23.11
C ASN A 250 5.17 25.63 23.98
N THR A 251 5.15 26.88 23.51
CA THR A 251 4.53 28.02 24.20
C THR A 251 3.00 27.95 24.21
N THR A 252 2.37 28.72 25.09
CA THR A 252 0.90 28.82 25.19
C THR A 252 0.23 29.54 24.01
N ALA A 253 1.00 30.20 23.14
CA ALA A 253 0.53 30.73 21.87
C ALA A 253 0.51 29.62 20.80
N GLU A 254 1.67 29.00 20.55
CA GLU A 254 1.80 27.85 19.64
C GLU A 254 0.82 26.72 19.97
N ALA A 255 0.60 26.44 21.27
CA ALA A 255 -0.33 25.42 21.73
C ALA A 255 -1.78 25.67 21.29
N LYS A 256 -2.20 26.92 21.08
CA LYS A 256 -3.58 27.29 20.69
C LYS A 256 -3.87 27.21 19.20
N VAL A 257 -2.87 27.34 18.33
CA VAL A 257 -3.06 27.29 16.87
C VAL A 257 -3.66 25.94 16.46
N GLU A 258 -4.75 25.92 15.71
CA GLU A 258 -5.40 24.66 15.31
C GLU A 258 -4.60 23.93 14.22
N GLU A 259 -4.65 22.59 14.21
CA GLU A 259 -3.99 21.77 13.19
C GLU A 259 -4.82 21.70 11.90
N ILE A 260 -4.15 21.56 10.75
CA ILE A 260 -4.79 21.55 9.42
C ILE A 260 -4.78 20.12 8.88
N SER A 261 -5.80 19.34 9.23
CA SER A 261 -5.95 17.94 8.81
C SER A 261 -6.39 17.82 7.35
N GLY A 262 -5.46 17.97 6.40
CA GLY A 262 -5.69 17.59 4.99
C GLY A 262 -6.63 18.52 4.22
N VAL A 263 -6.47 19.85 4.36
CA VAL A 263 -7.32 20.82 3.65
C VAL A 263 -6.88 20.90 2.18
N ALA A 264 -7.48 20.05 1.35
CA ALA A 264 -7.35 20.10 -0.10
C ALA A 264 -8.16 21.25 -0.70
N PHE A 265 -7.70 21.78 -1.84
CA PHE A 265 -8.35 22.85 -2.61
C PHE A 265 -9.84 22.58 -2.85
N ILE A 266 -10.19 21.31 -3.12
CA ILE A 266 -11.55 20.84 -3.39
C ILE A 266 -12.54 21.23 -2.27
N PHE A 267 -12.09 21.27 -1.01
CA PHE A 267 -12.94 21.51 0.16
C PHE A 267 -12.93 22.95 0.67
N ASN A 268 -11.85 23.72 0.43
CA ASN A 268 -11.74 25.10 0.86
C ASN A 268 -11.12 26.00 -0.22
N GLN A 269 -11.76 26.03 -1.40
CA GLN A 269 -11.31 26.80 -2.55
C GLN A 269 -11.06 28.28 -2.20
N LYS A 270 -11.89 28.86 -1.33
CA LYS A 270 -11.73 30.25 -0.89
C LYS A 270 -10.36 30.48 -0.23
N PHE A 271 -9.97 29.66 0.75
CA PHE A 271 -8.68 29.80 1.44
C PHE A 271 -7.48 29.83 0.46
N PHE A 272 -7.51 28.99 -0.58
CA PHE A 272 -6.43 28.96 -1.59
C PHE A 272 -6.48 30.11 -2.60
N LEU A 273 -7.67 30.63 -2.91
CA LEU A 273 -7.82 31.83 -3.73
C LEU A 273 -7.37 33.08 -2.96
N ASP A 274 -7.75 33.19 -1.68
CA ASP A 274 -7.31 34.25 -0.77
C ASP A 274 -5.78 34.19 -0.59
N LEU A 275 -5.20 33.00 -0.33
CA LEU A 275 -3.75 32.77 -0.27
C LEU A 275 -3.06 33.27 -1.55
N LYS A 276 -3.55 32.85 -2.73
CA LYS A 276 -2.97 33.25 -4.01
C LYS A 276 -3.10 34.75 -4.25
N GLN A 277 -4.18 35.39 -3.79
CA GLN A 277 -4.39 36.82 -3.96
C GLN A 277 -3.49 37.66 -3.03
N GLU A 278 -3.26 37.24 -1.79
CA GLU A 278 -2.43 37.98 -0.83
C GLU A 278 -0.92 37.70 -0.98
N THR A 279 -0.54 36.45 -1.25
CA THR A 279 0.86 36.00 -1.28
C THR A 279 1.40 35.70 -2.69
N GLY A 280 0.53 35.45 -3.68
CA GLY A 280 0.91 34.90 -4.98
C GLY A 280 1.16 33.39 -5.01
N ILE A 281 1.04 32.70 -3.86
CA ILE A 281 1.30 31.26 -3.72
C ILE A 281 0.06 30.45 -4.16
N ASP A 282 0.21 29.54 -5.12
CA ASP A 282 -0.87 28.68 -5.63
C ASP A 282 -0.61 27.19 -5.29
N LEU A 283 -1.41 26.67 -4.36
CA LEU A 283 -1.31 25.32 -3.82
C LEU A 283 -2.57 24.48 -4.13
N GLU A 284 -2.43 23.16 -4.15
CA GLU A 284 -3.54 22.21 -4.29
C GLU A 284 -3.99 21.59 -2.96
N ASN A 285 -3.10 21.55 -1.97
CA ASN A 285 -3.35 21.01 -0.62
C ASN A 285 -2.29 21.57 0.34
N ILE A 286 -2.67 21.82 1.59
CA ILE A 286 -1.74 22.09 2.70
C ILE A 286 -2.19 21.36 3.97
N VAL A 287 -1.22 20.80 4.68
CA VAL A 287 -1.39 20.05 5.92
C VAL A 287 -0.44 20.62 6.97
N TYR A 288 -0.90 20.77 8.20
CA TYR A 288 -0.11 21.25 9.35
C TYR A 288 -0.33 20.33 10.56
N TYR A 289 0.78 19.80 11.09
CA TYR A 289 0.82 18.98 12.31
C TYR A 289 1.80 19.59 13.34
N LYS A 290 1.46 19.49 14.62
CA LYS A 290 2.19 20.07 15.76
C LYS A 290 2.78 18.98 16.65
N ASP A 291 3.84 18.34 16.18
CA ASP A 291 4.62 17.36 16.95
C ASP A 291 5.82 18.06 17.62
N ASN A 292 7.05 17.53 17.51
CA ASN A 292 8.25 18.16 18.05
C ASN A 292 8.75 19.33 17.18
N THR A 293 8.22 19.43 15.96
CA THR A 293 8.31 20.57 15.03
C THR A 293 6.90 21.01 14.65
N HIS A 294 6.74 22.26 14.21
CA HIS A 294 5.58 22.66 13.42
C HIS A 294 5.84 22.17 12.00
N TYR A 295 5.23 21.04 11.63
CA TYR A 295 5.45 20.37 10.36
C TYR A 295 4.37 20.76 9.37
N PHE A 296 4.79 21.22 8.20
CA PHE A 296 3.94 21.50 7.06
C PHE A 296 4.29 20.57 5.90
N VAL A 297 3.27 20.04 5.23
CA VAL A 297 3.40 19.49 3.88
C VAL A 297 2.37 20.12 2.96
N MET A 298 2.84 20.63 1.83
CA MET A 298 2.02 21.31 0.83
C MET A 298 2.33 20.78 -0.56
N THR A 299 1.35 20.89 -1.47
CA THR A 299 1.52 20.56 -2.89
C THR A 299 1.36 21.83 -3.70
N ALA A 300 2.44 22.22 -4.38
CA ALA A 300 2.57 23.49 -5.08
C ALA A 300 2.48 23.29 -6.60
N LYS A 301 1.84 24.23 -7.29
CA LYS A 301 1.77 24.20 -8.76
C LYS A 301 3.08 24.75 -9.35
N LYS A 302 3.63 24.08 -10.36
CA LYS A 302 4.89 24.47 -11.03
C LYS A 302 4.94 25.96 -11.41
N GLN A 303 3.86 26.51 -11.93
CA GLN A 303 3.81 27.94 -12.29
C GLN A 303 4.05 28.84 -11.07
N SER A 304 3.44 28.56 -9.91
CA SER A 304 3.66 29.35 -8.69
C SER A 304 5.12 29.33 -8.22
N LEU A 305 5.83 28.21 -8.44
CA LEU A 305 7.24 28.07 -8.07
C LEU A 305 8.17 28.80 -9.05
N LEU A 306 7.80 28.90 -10.33
CA LEU A 306 8.48 29.75 -11.32
C LEU A 306 8.21 31.23 -11.05
N ASP A 307 6.95 31.62 -10.83
CA ASP A 307 6.52 33.00 -10.57
C ASP A 307 7.16 33.59 -9.30
N LYS A 308 7.42 32.75 -8.28
CA LYS A 308 8.14 33.09 -7.04
C LYS A 308 9.66 32.91 -7.12
N GLY A 309 10.22 32.48 -8.26
CA GLY A 309 11.66 32.25 -8.44
C GLY A 309 12.25 31.13 -7.60
N VAL A 310 11.42 30.19 -7.11
CA VAL A 310 11.83 28.97 -6.38
C VAL A 310 12.46 27.97 -7.35
N ILE A 311 11.88 27.85 -8.54
CA ILE A 311 12.44 27.12 -9.67
C ILE A 311 13.00 28.16 -10.65
N ILE A 312 14.26 27.99 -11.06
CA ILE A 312 14.97 28.97 -11.89
C ILE A 312 14.60 28.82 -13.37
N HIS A 313 14.58 27.59 -13.89
CA HIS A 313 14.24 27.28 -15.28
C HIS A 313 13.10 26.25 -15.40
N ASP A 314 12.24 26.45 -16.40
CA ASP A 314 11.23 25.47 -16.79
C ASP A 314 11.86 24.31 -17.56
N TYR A 315 12.14 23.22 -16.86
CA TYR A 315 12.49 21.94 -17.48
C TYR A 315 11.25 21.04 -17.66
N ILE A 316 11.27 20.28 -18.76
CA ILE A 316 10.22 19.29 -19.13
C ILE A 316 10.33 18.02 -18.27
N ASP A 317 11.56 17.63 -17.93
CA ASP A 317 11.85 16.45 -17.12
C ASP A 317 11.82 16.78 -15.62
N THR A 318 11.26 15.89 -14.79
CA THR A 318 11.02 16.20 -13.36
C THR A 318 12.26 16.11 -12.50
N ASP A 319 13.19 15.20 -12.82
CA ASP A 319 14.48 15.10 -12.11
C ASP A 319 15.36 16.32 -12.41
N ALA A 320 15.39 16.81 -13.65
CA ALA A 320 16.04 18.07 -14.00
C ALA A 320 15.36 19.29 -13.37
N LEU A 321 14.02 19.34 -13.38
CA LEU A 321 13.23 20.46 -12.81
C LEU A 321 13.47 20.65 -11.31
N LEU A 322 13.59 19.54 -10.56
CA LEU A 322 13.77 19.53 -9.11
C LEU A 322 15.23 19.28 -8.68
N SER A 323 16.18 19.42 -9.60
CA SER A 323 17.62 19.34 -9.30
C SER A 323 18.07 20.48 -8.37
N SER A 324 19.11 20.22 -7.56
CA SER A 324 19.71 21.22 -6.66
C SER A 324 20.09 22.52 -7.38
N ASP A 325 20.51 22.39 -8.63
CA ASP A 325 21.11 23.45 -9.43
C ASP A 325 20.02 24.34 -10.07
N ASN A 326 18.77 23.87 -10.08
CA ASN A 326 17.59 24.57 -10.60
C ASN A 326 16.64 25.08 -9.49
N VAL A 327 16.90 24.75 -8.23
CA VAL A 327 16.08 25.15 -7.07
C VAL A 327 16.80 26.25 -6.28
N ASN A 328 16.21 27.44 -6.25
CA ASN A 328 16.69 28.53 -5.40
C ASN A 328 16.26 28.29 -3.94
N GLN A 329 17.22 27.86 -3.11
CA GLN A 329 16.97 27.52 -1.71
C GLN A 329 16.48 28.70 -0.86
N GLU A 330 16.91 29.95 -1.14
CA GLU A 330 16.43 31.12 -0.40
C GLU A 330 14.97 31.44 -0.74
N ALA A 331 14.62 31.36 -2.03
CA ALA A 331 13.23 31.51 -2.47
C ALA A 331 12.35 30.38 -1.92
N LEU A 332 12.83 29.13 -1.89
CA LEU A 332 12.12 27.99 -1.28
C LEU A 332 11.82 28.24 0.22
N LEU A 333 12.80 28.77 0.96
CA LEU A 333 12.65 29.14 2.37
C LEU A 333 11.67 30.32 2.56
N SER A 334 11.63 31.28 1.65
CA SER A 334 10.61 32.33 1.69
C SER A 334 9.21 31.77 1.42
N TYR A 335 9.06 31.00 0.33
CA TYR A 335 7.80 30.40 -0.12
C TYR A 335 7.16 29.52 0.94
N ALA A 336 7.94 28.60 1.52
CA ALA A 336 7.45 27.67 2.54
C ALA A 336 7.11 28.36 3.87
N ARG A 337 7.81 29.43 4.24
CA ARG A 337 7.49 30.25 5.42
C ARG A 337 6.20 31.04 5.21
N GLU A 338 6.11 31.76 4.10
CA GLU A 338 4.96 32.61 3.74
C GLU A 338 3.65 31.79 3.65
N ALA A 339 3.70 30.60 3.04
CA ALA A 339 2.57 29.68 3.00
C ALA A 339 2.16 29.15 4.40
N ALA A 340 3.12 28.87 5.28
CA ALA A 340 2.86 28.37 6.64
C ALA A 340 2.26 29.45 7.56
N ASP A 341 2.72 30.69 7.41
CA ASP A 341 2.26 31.85 8.20
C ASP A 341 0.80 32.20 7.86
N PHE A 342 0.50 32.33 6.55
CA PHE A 342 -0.87 32.53 6.07
C PHE A 342 -1.79 31.37 6.49
N ALA A 343 -1.34 30.12 6.34
CA ALA A 343 -2.14 28.93 6.69
C ALA A 343 -2.49 28.87 8.18
N THR A 344 -1.63 29.38 9.06
CA THR A 344 -1.91 29.47 10.51
C THR A 344 -2.50 30.81 10.93
N HIS A 345 -2.96 31.63 9.97
CA HIS A 345 -3.53 32.97 10.18
C HIS A 345 -2.64 33.88 11.02
N TYR A 346 -1.32 33.80 10.83
CA TYR A 346 -0.31 34.57 11.55
C TYR A 346 -0.34 34.37 13.09
N GLN A 347 -0.81 33.20 13.55
CA GLN A 347 -0.92 32.87 14.98
C GLN A 347 0.35 32.21 15.57
N LEU A 348 1.26 31.71 14.73
CA LEU A 348 2.55 31.19 15.17
C LEU A 348 3.51 32.35 15.43
N PRO A 349 4.07 32.54 16.65
CA PRO A 349 4.83 33.74 16.99
C PRO A 349 6.12 33.96 16.18
N THR A 350 6.71 32.88 15.66
CA THR A 350 8.02 32.85 15.01
C THR A 350 8.10 31.61 14.11
N LEU A 351 8.48 31.76 12.84
CA LEU A 351 8.70 30.66 11.89
C LEU A 351 10.20 30.48 11.59
N ASP A 352 10.91 30.07 12.64
CA ASP A 352 12.31 29.66 12.57
C ASP A 352 12.40 28.21 12.13
N TYR A 353 13.24 27.90 11.13
CA TYR A 353 13.42 26.53 10.67
C TYR A 353 14.09 25.65 11.72
N ALA A 354 13.61 24.41 11.84
CA ALA A 354 14.39 23.35 12.48
C ALA A 354 15.61 23.01 11.60
N MET A 355 16.64 22.42 12.19
CA MET A 355 17.77 21.91 11.41
C MET A 355 17.55 20.47 10.98
N ASN A 356 17.93 20.20 9.73
CA ASN A 356 17.97 18.86 9.15
C ASN A 356 19.31 18.17 9.48
N HIS A 357 19.51 16.98 8.91
CA HIS A 357 20.70 16.13 9.13
C HIS A 357 22.03 16.65 8.56
N LEU A 358 22.04 17.80 7.89
CA LEU A 358 23.21 18.48 7.31
C LEU A 358 23.42 19.86 7.95
N ASP A 359 22.81 20.11 9.11
CA ASP A 359 22.76 21.41 9.82
C ASP A 359 22.22 22.58 8.97
N GLN A 360 21.42 22.25 7.96
CA GLN A 360 20.71 23.22 7.10
C GLN A 360 19.23 23.35 7.53
N PRO A 361 18.57 24.48 7.21
CA PRO A 361 17.13 24.64 7.37
C PRO A 361 16.32 23.47 6.78
N ASP A 362 15.41 22.92 7.58
CA ASP A 362 14.66 21.70 7.26
C ASP A 362 13.44 21.98 6.37
N VAL A 363 13.73 22.33 5.11
CA VAL A 363 12.81 22.38 3.98
C VAL A 363 13.31 21.48 2.85
N ALA A 364 12.40 20.80 2.15
CA ALA A 364 12.74 19.93 1.02
C ALA A 364 11.60 19.84 -0.01
N MET A 365 11.98 19.69 -1.28
CA MET A 365 11.07 19.46 -2.41
C MET A 365 11.09 17.98 -2.84
N PHE A 366 9.96 17.46 -3.30
CA PHE A 366 9.82 16.07 -3.77
C PHE A 366 8.89 15.98 -4.98
N ASP A 367 9.19 15.06 -5.91
CA ASP A 367 8.28 14.69 -6.99
C ASP A 367 7.18 13.74 -6.47
N PHE A 368 5.92 14.15 -6.61
CA PHE A 368 4.72 13.31 -6.41
C PHE A 368 4.05 12.92 -7.75
N THR A 369 4.62 13.31 -8.89
CA THR A 369 4.11 12.99 -10.23
C THR A 369 4.16 11.49 -10.50
N CYS A 370 5.17 10.79 -9.96
CA CYS A 370 5.42 9.38 -10.23
C CYS A 370 5.44 8.60 -8.91
N MET A 371 4.40 7.79 -8.66
CA MET A 371 4.36 6.87 -7.51
C MET A 371 4.72 5.45 -7.97
N TYR A 372 5.53 4.73 -7.19
CA TYR A 372 6.01 3.40 -7.54
C TYR A 372 5.41 2.32 -6.62
N ALA A 373 5.03 1.19 -7.21
CA ALA A 373 4.70 -0.03 -6.49
C ALA A 373 5.46 -1.23 -7.08
N SER A 374 5.68 -2.27 -6.28
CA SER A 374 6.19 -3.55 -6.80
C SER A 374 5.11 -4.28 -7.61
N GLU A 375 5.49 -5.08 -8.60
CA GLU A 375 4.55 -5.99 -9.27
C GLU A 375 4.04 -7.09 -8.36
N ASN A 376 4.89 -7.54 -7.44
CA ASN A 376 4.71 -8.63 -6.48
C ASN A 376 5.27 -8.24 -5.11
N ALA A 377 4.67 -8.74 -4.03
CA ALA A 377 5.12 -8.50 -2.66
C ALA A 377 6.16 -9.51 -2.18
N ALA A 378 6.20 -10.71 -2.75
CA ALA A 378 7.20 -11.74 -2.45
C ALA A 378 7.62 -12.55 -3.68
N LEU A 379 8.77 -13.23 -3.56
CA LEU A 379 9.28 -14.26 -4.47
C LEU A 379 10.09 -15.28 -3.66
N VAL A 380 10.33 -16.46 -4.23
CA VAL A 380 11.18 -17.51 -3.65
C VAL A 380 12.33 -17.81 -4.61
N ARG A 381 13.54 -17.94 -4.07
CA ARG A 381 14.72 -18.44 -4.79
C ARG A 381 15.11 -19.81 -4.25
N GLU A 382 15.65 -20.67 -5.12
CA GLU A 382 16.15 -21.99 -4.77
C GLU A 382 17.50 -22.23 -5.45
N ARG A 383 18.52 -22.64 -4.68
CA ARG A 383 19.86 -22.99 -5.15
C ARG A 383 20.40 -24.14 -4.33
N PHE A 384 20.85 -25.21 -4.99
CA PHE A 384 21.53 -26.34 -4.35
C PHE A 384 20.77 -26.87 -3.11
N GLY A 385 19.43 -26.99 -3.22
CA GLY A 385 18.52 -27.36 -2.13
C GLY A 385 18.14 -26.21 -1.17
N HIS A 386 19.00 -25.22 -0.96
CA HIS A 386 18.72 -24.09 -0.08
C HIS A 386 17.66 -23.14 -0.66
N HIS A 387 16.56 -23.00 0.07
CA HIS A 387 15.45 -22.11 -0.27
C HIS A 387 15.60 -20.75 0.43
N LEU A 388 15.28 -19.66 -0.26
CA LEU A 388 15.22 -18.30 0.29
C LEU A 388 13.88 -17.64 -0.04
N LEU A 389 13.15 -17.24 1.00
CA LEU A 389 11.93 -16.43 0.88
C LEU A 389 12.29 -14.94 0.89
N VAL A 390 11.94 -14.23 -0.19
CA VAL A 390 12.29 -12.82 -0.41
C VAL A 390 11.00 -11.98 -0.40
N ALA A 391 10.91 -10.92 0.41
CA ALA A 391 9.70 -10.11 0.55
C ALA A 391 9.97 -8.59 0.66
N LEU A 392 8.97 -7.77 0.34
CA LEU A 392 9.02 -6.30 0.44
C LEU A 392 7.97 -5.74 1.40
N VAL A 393 8.36 -4.71 2.18
CA VAL A 393 7.50 -4.09 3.21
C VAL A 393 7.70 -2.58 3.33
N GLY A 394 6.59 -1.82 3.30
CA GLY A 394 6.60 -0.36 3.43
C GLY A 394 6.73 0.34 2.08
N ASP A 395 7.43 1.47 2.04
CA ASP A 395 7.62 2.27 0.81
C ASP A 395 8.36 1.47 -0.30
N SER A 396 9.13 0.44 0.07
CA SER A 396 9.73 -0.51 -0.88
C SER A 396 8.70 -1.44 -1.52
N LEU A 397 7.52 -1.64 -0.93
CA LEU A 397 6.42 -2.40 -1.53
C LEU A 397 5.48 -1.49 -2.34
N LEU A 398 5.05 -0.39 -1.73
CA LEU A 398 4.05 0.54 -2.26
C LEU A 398 4.33 1.94 -1.71
N GLU A 399 4.71 2.88 -2.57
CA GLU A 399 4.94 4.26 -2.16
C GLU A 399 3.64 4.96 -1.70
N PRO A 400 3.66 5.66 -0.56
CA PRO A 400 2.49 6.37 -0.06
C PRO A 400 2.42 7.82 -0.55
N PHE A 401 1.24 8.27 -0.97
CA PHE A 401 0.93 9.69 -1.14
C PHE A 401 0.76 10.36 0.24
N TRP A 402 1.77 11.11 0.70
CA TRP A 402 1.85 11.58 2.10
C TRP A 402 0.65 12.41 2.58
N PRO A 403 0.01 13.29 1.77
CA PRO A 403 -1.16 14.06 2.20
C PRO A 403 -2.42 13.22 2.50
N MET A 404 -2.45 11.94 2.12
CA MET A 404 -3.50 10.99 2.52
C MET A 404 -3.12 10.16 3.77
N GLY A 405 -1.92 10.34 4.33
CA GLY A 405 -1.49 9.69 5.57
C GLY A 405 -1.44 8.15 5.52
N THR A 406 -1.30 7.54 4.33
CA THR A 406 -1.45 6.09 4.15
C THR A 406 -0.21 5.26 4.49
N GLY A 407 0.98 5.87 4.53
CA GLY A 407 2.27 5.17 4.60
C GLY A 407 2.45 4.27 5.82
N CYS A 408 2.34 4.82 7.03
CA CYS A 408 2.51 4.02 8.25
C CYS A 408 1.47 2.90 8.35
N ALA A 409 0.24 3.16 7.92
CA ALA A 409 -0.84 2.17 7.92
C ALA A 409 -0.59 1.01 6.94
N ARG A 410 -0.33 1.31 5.67
CA ARG A 410 -0.08 0.29 4.64
C ARG A 410 1.23 -0.45 4.88
N GLY A 411 2.26 0.23 5.37
CA GLY A 411 3.51 -0.39 5.79
C GLY A 411 3.34 -1.37 6.96
N PHE A 412 2.51 -1.05 7.95
CA PHE A 412 2.23 -1.95 9.08
C PHE A 412 1.35 -3.13 8.66
N LEU A 413 0.36 -2.92 7.78
CA LEU A 413 -0.42 -4.03 7.20
C LEU A 413 0.46 -4.99 6.41
N ALA A 414 1.36 -4.47 5.56
CA ALA A 414 2.34 -5.28 4.83
C ALA A 414 3.33 -6.01 5.76
N ALA A 415 3.69 -5.43 6.91
CA ALA A 415 4.50 -6.10 7.93
C ALA A 415 3.75 -7.30 8.54
N PHE A 416 2.47 -7.14 8.87
CA PHE A 416 1.63 -8.23 9.37
C PHE A 416 1.42 -9.34 8.33
N ASP A 417 1.17 -9.00 7.06
CA ASP A 417 1.03 -9.97 5.97
C ASP A 417 2.32 -10.75 5.72
N THR A 418 3.46 -10.08 5.87
CA THR A 418 4.79 -10.69 5.69
C THR A 418 5.14 -11.60 6.87
N ALA A 419 4.81 -11.21 8.11
CA ALA A 419 4.92 -12.08 9.28
C ALA A 419 3.98 -13.30 9.19
N TRP A 420 2.76 -13.13 8.66
CA TRP A 420 1.86 -14.26 8.38
C TRP A 420 2.42 -15.21 7.33
N MET A 421 2.97 -14.67 6.23
CA MET A 421 3.63 -15.45 5.19
C MET A 421 4.84 -16.24 5.73
N ILE A 422 5.69 -15.63 6.56
CA ILE A 422 6.85 -16.30 7.17
C ILE A 422 6.40 -17.38 8.18
N LYS A 423 5.29 -17.14 8.90
CA LYS A 423 4.61 -18.18 9.70
C LYS A 423 4.06 -19.32 8.85
N SER A 424 3.56 -19.06 7.64
CA SER A 424 3.15 -20.10 6.68
C SER A 424 4.36 -20.87 6.12
N TRP A 425 5.48 -20.17 5.87
CA TRP A 425 6.76 -20.73 5.40
C TRP A 425 7.39 -21.70 6.40
N SER A 426 7.55 -21.30 7.67
CA SER A 426 8.10 -22.15 8.74
C SER A 426 7.19 -23.34 9.13
N GLN A 427 6.06 -23.53 8.46
CA GLN A 427 5.24 -24.75 8.55
C GLN A 427 5.47 -25.70 7.37
N HIS A 428 6.50 -25.46 6.56
CA HIS A 428 6.84 -26.21 5.34
C HIS A 428 5.65 -26.35 4.36
N ARG A 429 4.84 -25.29 4.25
CA ARG A 429 3.81 -25.19 3.21
C ARG A 429 4.46 -25.04 1.84
N ILE A 430 3.77 -25.54 0.81
CA ILE A 430 4.23 -25.47 -0.58
C ILE A 430 4.55 -24.01 -0.96
N PRO A 431 5.76 -23.68 -1.46
CA PRO A 431 6.18 -22.31 -1.73
C PRO A 431 5.21 -21.50 -2.62
N LEU A 432 4.61 -22.15 -3.63
CA LEU A 432 3.64 -21.50 -4.52
C LEU A 432 2.30 -21.17 -3.83
N ASP A 433 1.89 -21.93 -2.81
CA ASP A 433 0.70 -21.61 -2.00
C ASP A 433 0.98 -20.42 -1.07
N VAL A 434 2.18 -20.37 -0.47
CA VAL A 434 2.62 -19.25 0.38
C VAL A 434 2.69 -17.95 -0.44
N LEU A 435 3.21 -18.01 -1.66
CA LEU A 435 3.20 -16.88 -2.60
C LEU A 435 1.77 -16.50 -3.03
N ALA A 436 0.89 -17.46 -3.33
CA ALA A 436 -0.49 -17.17 -3.70
C ALA A 436 -1.30 -16.53 -2.56
N GLU A 437 -1.10 -16.98 -1.31
CA GLU A 437 -1.65 -16.34 -0.11
C GLU A 437 -1.13 -14.89 0.02
N ARG A 438 0.19 -14.68 -0.10
CA ARG A 438 0.81 -13.35 0.04
C ARG A 438 0.37 -12.34 -1.02
N GLU A 439 0.27 -12.77 -2.27
CA GLU A 439 -0.16 -11.93 -3.39
C GLU A 439 -1.68 -11.64 -3.34
N SER A 440 -2.48 -12.57 -2.81
CA SER A 440 -3.92 -12.34 -2.59
C SER A 440 -4.15 -11.22 -1.56
N LEU A 441 -3.31 -11.15 -0.52
CA LEU A 441 -3.30 -10.04 0.44
C LEU A 441 -2.77 -8.75 -0.19
N TYR A 442 -1.70 -8.83 -1.00
CA TYR A 442 -1.10 -7.64 -1.62
C TYR A 442 -2.10 -6.89 -2.52
N ARG A 443 -2.93 -7.60 -3.29
CA ARG A 443 -4.00 -6.98 -4.11
C ARG A 443 -4.97 -6.11 -3.31
N LEU A 444 -5.16 -6.37 -2.01
CA LEU A 444 -6.02 -5.54 -1.15
C LEU A 444 -5.33 -4.27 -0.65
N LEU A 445 -3.99 -4.21 -0.64
CA LEU A 445 -3.23 -3.15 0.03
C LEU A 445 -3.40 -1.74 -0.58
N PRO A 446 -3.40 -1.54 -1.91
CA PRO A 446 -3.55 -0.20 -2.52
C PRO A 446 -4.93 0.42 -2.30
N GLN A 447 -5.96 -0.40 -2.07
CA GLN A 447 -7.35 0.03 -1.85
C GLN A 447 -7.73 0.17 -0.37
N THR A 448 -6.85 -0.14 0.59
CA THR A 448 -7.20 -0.01 2.02
C THR A 448 -7.44 1.45 2.41
N THR A 449 -8.45 1.69 3.23
CA THR A 449 -8.76 2.94 3.92
C THR A 449 -9.09 2.64 5.39
N PRO A 450 -9.14 3.63 6.29
CA PRO A 450 -9.67 3.42 7.64
C PRO A 450 -11.11 2.87 7.63
N GLU A 451 -11.88 3.11 6.57
CA GLU A 451 -13.29 2.75 6.40
C GLU A 451 -13.50 1.28 6.08
N ASN A 452 -12.69 0.70 5.18
CA ASN A 452 -12.90 -0.65 4.65
C ASN A 452 -12.11 -1.77 5.37
N ILE A 453 -11.17 -1.43 6.26
CA ILE A 453 -10.55 -2.39 7.18
C ILE A 453 -11.44 -2.67 8.40
N ALA A 454 -11.23 -3.82 9.05
CA ALA A 454 -12.00 -4.21 10.24
C ALA A 454 -11.83 -3.19 11.38
N LYS A 455 -12.92 -2.85 12.09
CA LYS A 455 -12.93 -1.81 13.13
C LYS A 455 -12.52 -2.30 14.53
N ASN A 456 -12.48 -3.61 14.75
CA ASN A 456 -12.23 -4.22 16.06
C ASN A 456 -10.73 -4.29 16.36
N PHE A 457 -10.08 -3.14 16.62
CA PHE A 457 -8.62 -3.05 16.75
C PHE A 457 -8.02 -3.85 17.93
N ASP A 458 -8.83 -4.27 18.92
CA ASP A 458 -8.44 -5.21 19.97
C ASP A 458 -8.22 -6.65 19.46
N GLN A 459 -8.85 -7.02 18.34
CA GLN A 459 -8.79 -8.35 17.74
C GLN A 459 -7.70 -8.48 16.66
N TYR A 460 -7.04 -7.38 16.29
CA TYR A 460 -6.00 -7.37 15.24
C TYR A 460 -4.79 -8.24 15.63
N THR A 461 -4.54 -9.28 14.85
CA THR A 461 -3.32 -10.11 14.92
C THR A 461 -2.63 -10.14 13.53
N ILE A 462 -1.55 -10.91 13.39
CA ILE A 462 -0.97 -11.20 12.07
C ILE A 462 -1.95 -11.95 11.15
N ASP A 463 -2.95 -12.65 11.70
CA ASP A 463 -4.02 -13.31 10.95
C ASP A 463 -4.78 -12.27 10.09
N PRO A 464 -4.70 -12.34 8.74
CA PRO A 464 -5.31 -11.36 7.87
C PRO A 464 -6.85 -11.36 7.97
N GLY A 465 -7.47 -12.46 8.41
CA GLY A 465 -8.91 -12.53 8.66
C GLY A 465 -9.38 -11.62 9.81
N THR A 466 -8.46 -11.18 10.68
CA THR A 466 -8.77 -10.18 11.74
C THR A 466 -8.71 -8.73 11.24
N ARG A 467 -8.19 -8.50 10.03
CA ARG A 467 -7.83 -7.17 9.49
C ARG A 467 -8.65 -6.81 8.25
N TYR A 468 -8.87 -7.78 7.36
CA TYR A 468 -9.58 -7.60 6.09
C TYR A 468 -10.98 -8.25 6.11
N PRO A 469 -12.07 -7.46 6.13
CA PRO A 469 -13.42 -8.00 5.96
C PRO A 469 -13.58 -8.70 4.61
N ASN A 470 -14.35 -9.79 4.57
CA ASN A 470 -14.64 -10.57 3.35
C ASN A 470 -13.39 -11.05 2.59
N LEU A 471 -12.31 -11.36 3.32
CA LEU A 471 -11.03 -11.82 2.77
C LEU A 471 -11.18 -13.07 1.89
N ASN A 472 -10.72 -12.97 0.64
CA ASN A 472 -10.49 -14.10 -0.24
C ASN A 472 -8.98 -14.36 -0.39
N SER A 473 -8.40 -15.13 0.54
CA SER A 473 -6.97 -15.51 0.52
C SER A 473 -6.54 -16.32 -0.71
N ASN A 474 -7.51 -16.80 -1.50
CA ASN A 474 -7.29 -17.67 -2.66
C ASN A 474 -7.61 -16.95 -3.99
N CYS A 475 -7.65 -15.61 -4.00
CA CYS A 475 -7.97 -14.85 -5.23
C CYS A 475 -6.82 -14.89 -6.26
N VAL A 476 -5.61 -15.19 -5.81
CA VAL A 476 -4.50 -15.69 -6.62
C VAL A 476 -4.52 -17.22 -6.56
N ARG A 477 -4.15 -17.88 -7.66
CA ARG A 477 -3.91 -19.34 -7.68
C ARG A 477 -2.41 -19.65 -7.79
N PRO A 478 -1.91 -20.78 -7.25
CA PRO A 478 -0.47 -21.12 -7.27
C PRO A 478 0.17 -21.07 -8.68
N HIS A 479 -0.55 -21.50 -9.72
CA HIS A 479 -0.06 -21.43 -11.10
C HIS A 479 0.17 -19.99 -11.62
N GLN A 480 -0.46 -18.97 -11.02
CA GLN A 480 -0.30 -17.57 -11.40
C GLN A 480 0.99 -16.95 -10.83
N VAL A 481 1.57 -17.55 -9.78
CA VAL A 481 2.79 -17.08 -9.10
C VAL A 481 4.01 -17.94 -9.39
N ARG A 482 3.92 -18.91 -10.33
CA ARG A 482 5.04 -19.75 -10.76
C ARG A 482 6.25 -18.93 -11.23
N ASN A 483 6.00 -17.77 -11.85
CA ASN A 483 7.04 -16.83 -12.31
C ASN A 483 7.77 -16.09 -11.17
N TYR A 484 7.33 -16.26 -9.92
CA TYR A 484 7.97 -15.73 -8.70
C TYR A 484 8.73 -16.83 -7.93
N TYR A 485 8.88 -18.02 -8.52
CA TYR A 485 9.72 -19.11 -7.99
C TYR A 485 10.92 -19.29 -8.93
N ILE A 486 12.15 -19.10 -8.42
CA ILE A 486 13.37 -18.94 -9.23
C ILE A 486 14.40 -20.02 -8.87
N SER A 487 14.35 -21.14 -9.58
CA SER A 487 15.16 -22.35 -9.36
C SER A 487 16.30 -22.57 -10.38
N GLY A 488 16.81 -21.48 -10.99
CA GLY A 488 17.96 -21.52 -11.90
C GLY A 488 18.80 -20.25 -11.83
N GLU A 489 20.06 -20.34 -12.27
CA GLU A 489 21.15 -19.36 -12.16
C GLU A 489 20.75 -17.88 -12.10
N MET A 490 21.45 -17.12 -11.26
CA MET A 490 21.32 -15.66 -11.19
C MET A 490 21.92 -14.99 -12.44
N LYS A 491 21.14 -14.96 -13.53
CA LYS A 491 21.40 -14.12 -14.69
C LYS A 491 21.51 -12.66 -14.23
N SER A 492 22.73 -12.17 -14.13
CA SER A 492 23.06 -10.84 -13.65
C SER A 492 22.41 -9.78 -14.55
N CYS A 493 21.26 -9.26 -14.14
CA CYS A 493 20.54 -8.23 -14.88
C CYS A 493 21.26 -6.89 -14.64
N SER A 494 22.21 -6.57 -15.50
CA SER A 494 23.08 -5.39 -15.38
C SER A 494 22.24 -4.10 -15.36
N LEU A 495 22.03 -3.56 -14.16
CA LEU A 495 21.26 -2.33 -13.91
C LEU A 495 22.04 -1.07 -14.28
N GLU A 496 22.56 -1.01 -15.50
CA GLU A 496 23.15 0.19 -16.08
C GLU A 496 22.20 0.87 -17.06
N ARG A 497 21.75 2.08 -16.69
CA ARG A 497 21.17 3.13 -17.55
C ARG A 497 20.02 2.71 -18.48
N ALA A 498 18.79 2.84 -17.97
CA ALA A 498 17.56 2.95 -18.76
C ALA A 498 16.96 4.38 -18.79
N ALA A 499 17.81 5.42 -18.66
CA ALA A 499 17.42 6.76 -19.07
C ALA A 499 17.43 6.83 -20.61
N THR A 500 16.39 7.44 -21.20
CA THR A 500 16.14 7.54 -22.65
C THR A 500 16.01 6.22 -23.43
N ILE A 501 14.77 5.75 -23.63
CA ILE A 501 14.07 5.81 -24.93
C ILE A 501 12.62 5.31 -24.75
N ARG A 502 11.65 6.08 -25.27
CA ARG A 502 10.22 5.69 -25.27
C ARG A 502 9.96 4.63 -26.35
N ARG A 503 9.17 3.59 -26.04
CA ARG A 503 8.28 2.91 -27.01
C ARG A 503 7.16 2.10 -26.31
N PRO A 504 6.05 1.78 -27.00
CA PRO A 504 4.77 1.51 -26.35
C PRO A 504 4.50 0.04 -26.01
N VAL A 505 3.38 -0.14 -25.31
CA VAL A 505 2.83 -1.37 -24.71
C VAL A 505 2.32 -2.39 -25.75
N ASN A 506 2.33 -3.66 -25.35
CA ASN A 506 1.73 -4.86 -25.99
C ASN A 506 2.29 -5.30 -27.37
N LEU A 507 2.98 -6.45 -27.34
CA LEU A 507 2.43 -7.71 -27.86
C LEU A 507 3.27 -8.89 -27.37
N ALA A 508 2.64 -9.98 -26.92
CA ALA A 508 3.33 -11.24 -26.71
C ALA A 508 3.67 -11.83 -28.09
N ARG A 509 4.96 -12.01 -28.39
CA ARG A 509 5.40 -12.53 -29.69
C ARG A 509 6.71 -13.31 -29.54
N GLN A 510 6.60 -14.62 -29.74
CA GLN A 510 7.61 -15.62 -30.08
C GLN A 510 9.07 -15.13 -30.10
N GLU A 511 9.85 -15.49 -29.07
CA GLU A 511 11.28 -15.15 -28.98
C GLU A 511 12.11 -16.00 -29.95
N SER A 512 12.15 -15.62 -31.24
CA SER A 512 12.96 -16.32 -32.26
C SER A 512 13.41 -15.44 -33.44
N GLU A 513 13.01 -14.17 -33.51
CA GLU A 513 13.24 -13.33 -34.71
C GLU A 513 14.04 -12.06 -34.37
N VAL A 514 15.36 -12.11 -34.57
CA VAL A 514 16.26 -10.95 -34.42
C VAL A 514 16.01 -9.99 -35.59
N ARG A 515 15.39 -8.83 -35.33
CA ARG A 515 15.10 -7.84 -36.37
C ARG A 515 16.36 -7.47 -37.19
N PRO A 516 16.36 -7.61 -38.53
CA PRO A 516 17.55 -7.40 -39.37
C PRO A 516 18.27 -6.06 -39.14
N SER A 517 17.55 -4.97 -38.89
CA SER A 517 18.17 -3.66 -38.61
C SER A 517 18.98 -3.62 -37.31
N ARG A 518 18.59 -4.39 -36.28
CA ARG A 518 19.37 -4.54 -35.05
C ARG A 518 20.60 -5.42 -35.26
N LEU A 519 20.45 -6.50 -36.05
CA LEU A 519 21.54 -7.39 -36.42
C LEU A 519 22.63 -6.66 -37.23
N LEU A 520 22.23 -5.88 -38.24
CA LEU A 520 23.11 -5.02 -39.03
C LEU A 520 23.87 -4.01 -38.16
N THR A 521 23.16 -3.28 -37.30
CA THR A 521 23.76 -2.30 -36.37
C THR A 521 24.78 -2.95 -35.42
N TRP A 522 24.57 -4.23 -35.04
CA TRP A 522 25.52 -4.97 -34.21
C TRP A 522 26.75 -5.42 -35.02
N CYS A 523 26.55 -6.01 -36.20
CA CYS A 523 27.63 -6.45 -37.07
C CYS A 523 28.58 -5.29 -37.42
N GLN A 524 28.01 -4.12 -37.75
CA GLN A 524 28.75 -2.87 -37.96
C GLN A 524 29.65 -2.54 -36.77
N LYS A 525 29.13 -2.56 -35.54
CA LYS A 525 29.89 -2.24 -34.32
C LYS A 525 30.95 -3.27 -33.92
N GLN A 526 30.83 -4.53 -34.36
CA GLN A 526 31.87 -5.54 -34.10
C GLN A 526 32.98 -5.55 -35.17
N THR A 527 32.67 -5.08 -36.39
CA THR A 527 33.61 -4.99 -37.52
C THR A 527 34.23 -3.61 -37.71
N GLU A 528 33.79 -2.61 -36.94
CA GLU A 528 34.33 -1.24 -36.97
C GLU A 528 35.83 -1.21 -36.66
N GLY A 529 36.63 -0.71 -37.62
CA GLY A 529 38.08 -0.54 -37.49
C GLY A 529 38.93 -1.65 -38.15
N TYR A 530 38.33 -2.68 -38.73
CA TYR A 530 39.05 -3.68 -39.53
C TYR A 530 39.34 -3.18 -40.96
N LYS A 531 40.52 -3.51 -41.48
CA LYS A 531 40.93 -3.20 -42.87
C LYS A 531 40.08 -4.02 -43.85
N GLY A 532 39.60 -3.43 -44.94
CA GLY A 532 38.85 -4.17 -45.98
C GLY A 532 37.42 -4.61 -45.59
N VAL A 533 36.85 -4.10 -44.49
CA VAL A 533 35.49 -4.46 -44.06
C VAL A 533 34.62 -3.21 -43.88
N SER A 534 33.48 -3.19 -44.58
CA SER A 534 32.45 -2.17 -44.46
C SER A 534 31.06 -2.81 -44.57
N VAL A 535 30.49 -3.20 -43.43
CA VAL A 535 29.19 -3.89 -43.39
C VAL A 535 28.06 -2.90 -43.63
N THR A 536 27.59 -2.77 -44.87
CA THR A 536 26.47 -1.89 -45.22
C THR A 536 25.12 -2.62 -45.30
N ASP A 537 25.15 -3.93 -45.52
CA ASP A 537 23.98 -4.81 -45.58
C ASP A 537 24.20 -6.17 -44.87
N LEU A 538 23.20 -7.05 -44.95
CA LEU A 538 23.26 -8.44 -44.51
C LEU A 538 23.24 -9.40 -45.70
N GLY A 539 24.03 -9.09 -46.73
CA GLY A 539 24.15 -9.85 -47.97
C GLY A 539 25.50 -9.60 -48.64
N SER A 540 25.54 -8.68 -49.59
CA SER A 540 26.71 -8.39 -50.43
C SER A 540 27.98 -8.04 -49.63
N SER A 541 27.84 -7.38 -48.48
CA SER A 541 28.95 -6.96 -47.59
C SER A 541 29.73 -8.13 -46.95
N TRP A 542 29.29 -9.36 -47.14
CA TRP A 542 29.89 -10.57 -46.57
C TRP A 542 30.55 -11.47 -47.61
N SER A 543 30.44 -11.12 -48.90
CA SER A 543 30.91 -11.93 -50.04
C SER A 543 32.44 -12.07 -50.14
N ASN A 544 33.22 -11.13 -49.62
CA ASN A 544 34.69 -11.21 -49.59
C ASN A 544 35.25 -12.04 -48.41
N GLY A 545 34.38 -12.56 -47.53
CA GLY A 545 34.72 -13.35 -46.34
C GLY A 545 35.33 -12.55 -45.18
N LEU A 546 36.00 -11.42 -45.45
CA LEU A 546 36.70 -10.61 -44.44
C LEU A 546 35.77 -10.14 -43.31
N ALA A 547 34.49 -9.88 -43.59
CA ALA A 547 33.49 -9.50 -42.58
C ALA A 547 33.23 -10.62 -41.55
N PHE A 548 33.23 -11.89 -41.95
CA PHE A 548 33.14 -13.02 -41.02
C PHE A 548 34.44 -13.19 -40.22
N CYS A 549 35.61 -13.14 -40.90
CA CYS A 549 36.92 -13.26 -40.26
C CYS A 549 37.13 -12.18 -39.18
N ALA A 550 36.77 -10.92 -39.48
CA ALA A 550 36.85 -9.80 -38.54
C ALA A 550 35.96 -10.02 -37.30
N LEU A 551 34.74 -10.52 -37.51
CA LEU A 551 33.78 -10.76 -36.43
C LEU A 551 34.22 -11.93 -35.53
N ILE A 552 34.81 -12.99 -36.09
CA ILE A 552 35.42 -14.09 -35.32
C ILE A 552 36.63 -13.58 -34.53
N HIS A 553 37.58 -12.89 -35.18
CA HIS A 553 38.78 -12.33 -34.57
C HIS A 553 38.44 -11.36 -33.42
N ARG A 554 37.35 -10.57 -33.56
CA ARG A 554 36.89 -9.63 -32.52
C ARG A 554 36.57 -10.29 -31.18
N PHE A 555 36.04 -11.52 -31.18
CA PHE A 555 35.71 -12.26 -29.97
C PHE A 555 36.77 -13.31 -29.59
N ARG A 556 37.53 -13.86 -30.55
CA ARG A 556 38.66 -14.76 -30.32
C ARG A 556 39.78 -14.54 -31.34
N ALA A 557 40.66 -13.58 -31.05
CA ALA A 557 41.77 -13.21 -31.94
C ALA A 557 42.73 -14.38 -32.27
N HIS A 558 42.89 -15.36 -31.37
CA HIS A 558 43.78 -16.50 -31.55
C HIS A 558 43.30 -17.55 -32.58
N LEU A 559 42.09 -17.41 -33.15
CA LEU A 559 41.54 -18.39 -34.09
C LEU A 559 41.79 -18.06 -35.57
N ILE A 560 42.06 -16.80 -35.91
CA ILE A 560 42.28 -16.32 -37.29
C ILE A 560 43.33 -15.23 -37.24
N ASP A 561 44.45 -15.40 -37.94
CA ASP A 561 45.42 -14.31 -38.18
C ASP A 561 44.83 -13.33 -39.20
N TYR A 562 44.18 -12.27 -38.72
CA TYR A 562 43.44 -11.34 -39.58
C TYR A 562 44.34 -10.52 -40.51
N ASP A 563 45.52 -10.09 -40.04
CA ASP A 563 46.44 -9.27 -40.83
C ASP A 563 47.13 -10.07 -41.96
N SER A 564 46.98 -11.40 -41.98
CA SER A 564 47.42 -12.27 -43.08
C SER A 564 46.44 -12.39 -44.26
N LEU A 565 45.20 -11.88 -44.12
CA LEU A 565 44.11 -12.10 -45.08
C LEU A 565 44.09 -11.04 -46.19
N ASN A 566 43.91 -11.49 -47.44
CA ASN A 566 43.80 -10.64 -48.63
C ASN A 566 42.37 -10.64 -49.17
N GLU A 567 41.90 -9.48 -49.65
CA GLU A 567 40.53 -9.33 -50.17
C GLU A 567 40.27 -10.13 -51.46
N GLU A 568 41.29 -10.28 -52.31
CA GLU A 568 41.21 -11.06 -53.56
C GLU A 568 40.95 -12.56 -53.33
N ASP A 569 41.23 -13.06 -52.12
CA ASP A 569 41.17 -14.49 -51.77
C ASP A 569 39.82 -14.92 -51.16
N ALA A 570 38.74 -14.23 -51.53
CA ALA A 570 37.38 -14.36 -50.98
C ALA A 570 36.92 -15.81 -50.71
N ALA A 571 37.12 -16.73 -51.66
CA ALA A 571 36.73 -18.14 -51.53
C ALA A 571 37.50 -18.89 -50.43
N LYS A 572 38.76 -18.52 -50.16
CA LYS A 572 39.57 -19.05 -49.06
C LYS A 572 39.14 -18.42 -47.73
N ASN A 573 38.94 -17.10 -47.71
CA ASN A 573 38.52 -16.35 -46.51
C ASN A 573 37.18 -16.89 -45.96
N LEU A 574 36.19 -17.08 -46.85
CA LEU A 574 34.89 -17.64 -46.51
C LEU A 574 35.00 -19.07 -45.95
N GLN A 575 35.77 -19.94 -46.62
CA GLN A 575 35.93 -21.32 -46.16
C GLN A 575 36.66 -21.38 -44.80
N LEU A 576 37.72 -20.60 -44.60
CA LEU A 576 38.42 -20.47 -43.32
C LEU A 576 37.46 -20.03 -42.19
N ALA A 577 36.63 -19.01 -42.46
CA ALA A 577 35.65 -18.54 -41.48
C ALA A 577 34.62 -19.63 -41.12
N PHE A 578 34.12 -20.37 -42.11
CA PHE A 578 33.15 -21.45 -41.89
C PHE A 578 33.77 -22.66 -41.16
N ASP A 579 34.96 -23.10 -41.56
CA ASP A 579 35.67 -24.23 -40.96
C ASP A 579 36.00 -23.95 -39.47
N VAL A 580 36.48 -22.74 -39.17
CA VAL A 580 36.72 -22.29 -37.79
C VAL A 580 35.42 -22.24 -36.98
N VAL A 581 34.31 -21.78 -37.58
CA VAL A 581 33.03 -21.62 -36.88
C VAL A 581 32.29 -22.95 -36.65
N GLU A 582 32.33 -23.89 -37.58
CA GLU A 582 31.78 -25.24 -37.34
C GLU A 582 32.60 -25.98 -36.28
N LYS A 583 33.93 -25.87 -36.32
CA LYS A 583 34.84 -26.52 -35.37
C LYS A 583 34.77 -25.96 -33.95
N GLU A 584 34.84 -24.64 -33.79
CA GLU A 584 34.99 -23.98 -32.47
C GLU A 584 33.65 -23.61 -31.81
N PHE A 585 32.58 -23.48 -32.60
CA PHE A 585 31.27 -23.04 -32.12
C PHE A 585 30.11 -23.95 -32.53
N GLY A 586 30.34 -25.02 -33.31
CA GLY A 586 29.31 -25.96 -33.76
C GLY A 586 28.29 -25.40 -34.76
N ILE A 587 28.49 -24.18 -35.26
CA ILE A 587 27.55 -23.50 -36.17
C ILE A 587 27.85 -23.94 -37.61
N LYS A 588 27.24 -25.06 -38.01
CA LYS A 588 27.33 -25.60 -39.38
C LYS A 588 27.03 -24.52 -40.44
N PRO A 589 27.89 -24.36 -41.47
CA PRO A 589 27.65 -23.42 -42.56
C PRO A 589 26.44 -23.85 -43.41
N PHE A 590 25.85 -22.88 -44.11
CA PHE A 590 24.69 -23.08 -44.99
C PHE A 590 25.08 -23.21 -46.48
N THR A 591 26.35 -22.97 -46.80
CA THR A 591 26.95 -23.02 -48.14
C THR A 591 28.47 -23.13 -47.98
N THR A 592 29.19 -23.56 -49.02
CA THR A 592 30.66 -23.59 -49.04
C THR A 592 31.24 -22.23 -49.42
N GLY A 593 32.50 -21.97 -49.05
CA GLY A 593 33.18 -20.72 -49.40
C GLY A 593 33.38 -20.52 -50.92
N LYS A 594 33.37 -21.61 -51.70
CA LYS A 594 33.46 -21.55 -53.17
C LYS A 594 32.15 -21.15 -53.84
N GLU A 595 31.02 -21.63 -53.33
CA GLU A 595 29.69 -21.24 -53.83
C GLU A 595 29.39 -19.78 -53.49
N MET A 596 29.63 -19.37 -52.23
CA MET A 596 29.37 -18.00 -51.80
C MET A 596 30.32 -16.96 -52.43
N ALA A 597 31.50 -17.38 -52.90
CA ALA A 597 32.38 -16.55 -53.71
C ALA A 597 32.04 -16.55 -55.22
N SER A 598 31.11 -17.38 -55.71
CA SER A 598 30.83 -17.52 -57.15
C SER A 598 29.90 -16.43 -57.73
N GLY A 599 29.72 -15.31 -57.02
CA GLY A 599 28.97 -14.15 -57.50
C GLY A 599 27.44 -14.29 -57.47
N GLN A 600 26.88 -15.32 -56.83
CA GLN A 600 25.45 -15.35 -56.50
C GLN A 600 25.22 -14.63 -55.18
N ASP A 601 24.35 -13.61 -55.19
CA ASP A 601 23.90 -12.94 -53.97
C ASP A 601 23.23 -13.97 -53.03
N PRO A 602 23.73 -14.19 -51.81
CA PRO A 602 23.16 -15.18 -50.90
C PRO A 602 21.75 -14.76 -50.45
N ASP A 603 20.85 -15.72 -50.25
CA ASP A 603 19.50 -15.39 -49.78
C ASP A 603 19.56 -14.65 -48.45
N LYS A 604 18.98 -13.45 -48.44
CA LYS A 604 19.02 -12.52 -47.31
C LYS A 604 18.33 -13.11 -46.07
N ASN A 605 17.36 -14.03 -46.23
CA ASN A 605 16.81 -14.74 -45.09
C ASN A 605 17.81 -15.77 -44.53
N THR A 606 18.43 -16.63 -45.35
CA THR A 606 19.49 -17.55 -44.87
C THR A 606 20.65 -16.80 -44.20
N MET A 607 21.10 -15.68 -44.76
CA MET A 607 22.15 -14.82 -44.18
C MET A 607 21.73 -14.23 -42.82
N VAL A 608 20.51 -13.69 -42.72
CA VAL A 608 19.97 -13.18 -41.45
C VAL A 608 19.87 -14.32 -40.41
N THR A 609 19.41 -15.51 -40.79
CA THR A 609 19.34 -16.66 -39.89
C THR A 609 20.74 -17.12 -39.45
N TYR A 610 21.72 -17.15 -40.34
CA TYR A 610 23.10 -17.55 -40.02
C TYR A 610 23.77 -16.53 -39.08
N LEU A 611 23.75 -15.24 -39.45
CA LEU A 611 24.31 -14.15 -38.63
C LEU A 611 23.58 -13.97 -37.30
N SER A 612 22.28 -14.32 -37.21
CA SER A 612 21.56 -14.36 -35.93
C SER A 612 22.17 -15.37 -34.95
N LYS A 613 22.75 -16.49 -35.42
CA LYS A 613 23.45 -17.44 -34.53
C LYS A 613 24.71 -16.82 -33.92
N PHE A 614 25.47 -16.05 -34.69
CA PHE A 614 26.63 -15.29 -34.18
C PHE A 614 26.19 -14.21 -33.18
N TYR A 615 25.10 -13.50 -33.47
CA TYR A 615 24.54 -12.50 -32.55
C TYR A 615 24.09 -13.13 -31.23
N GLU A 616 23.39 -14.27 -31.26
CA GLU A 616 22.96 -14.97 -30.05
C GLU A 616 24.12 -15.61 -29.27
N LEU A 617 25.18 -16.06 -29.94
CA LEU A 617 26.40 -16.63 -29.33
C LEU A 617 27.27 -15.56 -28.64
N PHE A 618 27.43 -14.38 -29.25
CA PHE A 618 28.37 -13.34 -28.80
C PHE A 618 27.70 -12.14 -28.11
N ARG A 619 26.37 -12.08 -27.98
CA ARG A 619 25.71 -11.03 -27.20
C ARG A 619 26.00 -11.18 -25.70
N GLY A 620 26.57 -10.14 -25.10
CA GLY A 620 26.90 -10.11 -23.67
C GLY A 620 28.23 -10.77 -23.29
N THR A 621 28.96 -11.37 -24.25
CA THR A 621 30.34 -11.81 -24.01
C THR A 621 31.23 -10.58 -23.77
N PRO A 622 31.99 -10.50 -22.65
CA PRO A 622 32.95 -9.42 -22.46
C PRO A 622 34.08 -9.55 -23.49
N LEU A 623 34.40 -8.45 -24.18
CA LEU A 623 35.51 -8.42 -25.14
C LEU A 623 36.85 -8.61 -24.41
N PRO A 624 37.82 -9.34 -24.99
CA PRO A 624 39.19 -9.36 -24.50
C PRO A 624 39.77 -7.93 -24.44
N PRO A 625 40.62 -7.60 -23.45
CA PRO A 625 41.24 -6.29 -23.35
C PRO A 625 42.14 -6.06 -24.57
N SER A 626 41.61 -5.29 -25.52
CA SER A 626 42.32 -4.91 -26.74
C SER A 626 43.24 -3.73 -26.42
N ASP A 627 44.49 -4.03 -26.06
CA ASP A 627 45.59 -3.09 -26.26
C ASP A 627 45.60 -2.61 -27.74
N LEU A 628 46.20 -1.45 -28.00
CA LEU A 628 46.20 -0.70 -29.28
C LEU A 628 45.03 0.28 -29.52
N ARG A 629 44.82 1.21 -28.58
CA ARG A 629 44.63 2.64 -28.93
C ARG A 629 45.44 3.57 -28.02
N ARG A 630 46.76 3.54 -28.21
CA ARG A 630 47.61 4.71 -28.00
C ARG A 630 48.29 5.08 -29.32
N GLU A 631 48.53 6.36 -29.49
CA GLU A 631 49.07 6.92 -30.72
C GLU A 631 50.49 6.38 -30.98
N THR A 632 50.83 6.31 -32.26
CA THR A 632 52.23 6.23 -32.70
C THR A 632 52.39 7.17 -33.88
N ASP A 633 52.39 8.46 -33.55
CA ASP A 633 53.37 9.33 -34.20
C ASP A 633 54.73 8.94 -33.60
N GLY A 634 55.70 8.65 -34.46
CA GLY A 634 56.91 7.94 -34.06
C GLY A 634 58.07 8.88 -33.75
N ASN A 635 58.87 8.54 -32.76
CA ASN A 635 60.32 8.59 -32.92
C ASN A 635 60.93 7.35 -32.25
N ASN A 636 60.50 6.18 -32.73
CA ASN A 636 60.42 4.95 -31.94
C ASN A 636 61.41 3.86 -32.37
N GLY A 637 62.04 3.25 -31.36
CA GLY A 637 62.64 1.92 -31.47
C GLY A 637 63.79 1.71 -30.48
N GLU A 638 63.57 0.92 -29.43
CA GLU A 638 64.33 -0.33 -29.18
C GLU A 638 64.10 -0.98 -27.79
N SER A 639 64.36 -2.29 -27.75
CA SER A 639 64.76 -3.09 -26.57
C SER A 639 63.70 -3.55 -25.55
N SER A 640 64.10 -4.51 -24.70
CA SER A 640 63.24 -5.47 -23.99
C SER A 640 63.78 -5.83 -22.57
N PRO A 641 63.47 -6.97 -21.89
CA PRO A 641 62.45 -6.90 -20.84
C PRO A 641 62.77 -7.53 -19.45
N ARG A 642 62.05 -7.05 -18.40
CA ARG A 642 61.83 -7.65 -17.04
C ARG A 642 63.03 -7.63 -16.05
N PRO A 643 62.84 -7.80 -14.70
CA PRO A 643 61.59 -8.03 -13.94
C PRO A 643 61.34 -7.13 -12.67
N SER A 644 60.06 -7.08 -12.26
CA SER A 644 59.55 -6.98 -10.86
C SER A 644 59.62 -5.67 -10.02
N ARG A 645 58.49 -5.38 -9.33
CA ARG A 645 58.22 -4.41 -8.23
C ARG A 645 58.33 -2.90 -8.53
N PRO A 646 57.47 -2.09 -7.88
CA PRO A 646 57.95 -0.92 -7.14
C PRO A 646 57.33 -0.77 -5.73
N VAL A 647 57.89 0.15 -4.93
CA VAL A 647 57.49 0.43 -3.53
C VAL A 647 57.51 1.95 -3.26
N TYR A 648 56.43 2.47 -2.63
CA TYR A 648 56.33 3.71 -1.82
C TYR A 648 57.29 4.91 -2.05
N ARG A 649 56.72 6.08 -2.43
CA ARG A 649 56.50 7.30 -1.58
C ARG A 649 55.91 8.42 -2.46
N SER A 650 54.83 9.13 -2.08
CA SER A 650 54.55 10.00 -0.92
C SER A 650 54.96 11.46 -1.13
N LEU A 651 53.96 12.35 -1.06
CA LEU A 651 54.08 13.72 -0.55
C LEU A 651 52.89 13.98 0.40
N SER A 652 53.06 14.88 1.38
CA SER A 652 52.10 15.06 2.47
C SER A 652 52.20 16.42 3.17
N LEU A 653 51.06 17.08 3.38
CA LEU A 653 50.85 18.10 4.41
C LEU A 653 49.45 17.84 5.03
N THR A 654 49.27 17.27 6.23
CA THR A 654 49.69 17.58 7.62
C THR A 654 48.81 18.60 8.37
N GLN A 655 48.17 18.06 9.41
CA GLN A 655 47.30 18.64 10.44
C GLN A 655 47.81 19.92 11.13
N PRO A 656 46.92 20.58 11.91
CA PRO A 656 47.25 21.09 13.24
C PRO A 656 46.57 20.29 14.37
N GLN A 657 47.26 20.10 15.49
CA GLN A 657 46.72 19.54 16.75
C GLN A 657 46.70 20.59 17.89
N LYS A 658 46.04 20.22 19.00
CA LYS A 658 45.87 21.02 20.23
C LYS A 658 47.20 21.54 20.83
N ARG A 659 47.12 22.68 21.52
CA ARG A 659 48.07 23.08 22.58
C ARG A 659 47.32 23.58 23.83
N ILE A 660 47.99 23.52 24.97
CA ILE A 660 47.56 24.02 26.29
C ILE A 660 48.56 25.10 26.73
N PRO A 661 48.11 26.22 27.33
CA PRO A 661 48.93 27.07 28.20
C PRO A 661 48.57 26.90 29.69
N LYS A 662 49.49 27.26 30.59
CA LYS A 662 49.29 27.36 32.05
C LYS A 662 49.67 28.77 32.52
N TYR A 663 48.86 29.34 33.42
CA TYR A 663 49.17 30.34 34.49
C TYR A 663 50.09 31.55 34.18
N ASP A 664 49.59 32.77 34.47
CA ASP A 664 49.89 33.45 35.75
C ASP A 664 48.79 34.49 36.14
N LYS A 665 49.02 35.34 37.15
CA LYS A 665 48.00 36.00 38.03
C LYS A 665 47.67 37.49 37.79
N LYS A 666 46.63 37.96 38.55
CA LYS A 666 46.23 39.32 38.99
C LYS A 666 45.16 40.03 38.12
N ALA A 667 44.20 40.80 38.67
CA ALA A 667 43.74 41.01 40.07
C ALA A 667 42.29 41.61 40.09
N ASP A 668 41.77 41.91 41.30
CA ASP A 668 40.50 42.58 41.68
C ASP A 668 39.22 41.70 41.43
N ASP A 669 38.38 41.27 42.39
CA ASP A 669 37.68 41.88 43.57
C ASP A 669 36.37 42.61 43.16
N ASP A 670 35.19 42.49 43.82
CA ASP A 670 34.73 41.86 45.09
C ASP A 670 33.79 40.64 44.88
N ASP A 671 33.80 39.57 45.70
CA ASP A 671 33.03 39.29 46.96
C ASP A 671 31.47 39.34 46.81
N PHE A 672 30.67 38.33 47.20
CA PHE A 672 30.53 37.78 48.56
C PHE A 672 30.31 36.25 48.68
N PHE A 673 30.84 35.66 49.76
CA PHE A 673 30.48 34.33 50.31
C PHE A 673 29.17 34.37 51.17
N LYS A 674 28.56 33.33 51.79
CA LYS A 674 28.96 31.98 52.27
C LYS A 674 27.75 31.01 52.44
N LYS A 675 27.94 29.74 52.04
CA LYS A 675 27.67 28.46 52.77
C LYS A 675 26.49 28.29 53.79
N ARG A 676 25.70 27.24 53.51
CA ARG A 676 25.30 26.07 54.40
C ARG A 676 24.10 26.13 55.40
N ARG A 677 23.43 24.95 55.45
CA ARG A 677 22.93 24.14 56.61
C ARG A 677 21.43 24.16 57.03
N ARG A 678 20.81 22.97 56.87
CA ARG A 678 20.04 22.16 57.86
C ARG A 678 18.60 22.54 58.34
N THR A 679 17.66 21.64 58.00
CA THR A 679 16.78 20.86 58.93
C THR A 679 15.43 21.47 59.38
N ILE A 680 14.55 20.59 59.89
CA ILE A 680 13.15 20.76 60.38
C ILE A 680 12.13 20.68 59.22
N ASN A 681 11.32 19.64 58.98
CA ASN A 681 10.61 18.56 59.75
C ASN A 681 9.28 18.95 60.46
N ASN A 682 8.18 18.36 59.95
CA ASN A 682 7.04 17.78 60.69
C ASN A 682 6.02 18.73 61.38
N HIS A 683 4.77 18.36 61.70
CA HIS A 683 3.89 17.19 61.41
C HIS A 683 2.47 17.72 61.04
N VAL A 684 1.47 16.94 60.58
CA VAL A 684 0.43 16.15 61.30
C VAL A 684 -0.54 15.70 60.17
N GLU A 685 -0.81 14.42 59.87
CA GLU A 685 -1.83 13.51 60.45
C GLU A 685 -3.31 14.00 60.30
N GLN A 686 -4.36 13.18 60.13
CA GLN A 686 -4.56 11.72 59.97
C GLN A 686 -5.97 11.44 59.37
N ALA A 687 -6.32 10.16 59.10
CA ALA A 687 -7.69 9.58 59.03
C ALA A 687 -8.64 9.99 57.85
N THR A 688 -9.62 9.18 57.37
CA THR A 688 -9.93 7.74 57.58
C THR A 688 -10.70 7.10 56.39
N ASN A 689 -10.55 5.78 56.29
CA ASN A 689 -11.28 4.74 55.53
C ASN A 689 -12.76 4.95 55.14
N HIS A 690 -13.18 4.27 54.06
CA HIS A 690 -14.24 3.22 54.13
C HIS A 690 -14.21 2.25 52.91
N HIS A 691 -14.40 0.94 53.15
CA HIS A 691 -14.81 -0.07 52.15
C HIS A 691 -16.38 -0.06 52.02
N ILE A 692 -17.08 -0.69 51.06
CA ILE A 692 -17.30 -2.15 50.87
C ILE A 692 -18.09 -2.43 49.54
N SER A 693 -17.91 -3.63 48.97
CA SER A 693 -18.75 -4.42 48.01
C SER A 693 -19.31 -3.90 46.67
N GLN A 694 -19.11 -4.76 45.65
CA GLN A 694 -20.00 -5.16 44.54
C GLN A 694 -21.48 -4.65 44.53
N SER A 695 -21.95 -4.21 43.35
CA SER A 695 -23.20 -4.70 42.72
C SER A 695 -23.30 -4.28 41.23
N SER A 696 -24.25 -4.87 40.51
CA SER A 696 -24.81 -4.40 39.23
C SER A 696 -25.67 -3.12 39.47
N CYS A 697 -26.17 -2.36 38.47
CA CYS A 697 -26.88 -2.80 37.26
C CYS A 697 -27.01 -1.69 36.17
N LEU A 698 -27.93 -1.90 35.22
CA LEU A 698 -28.11 -1.16 33.96
C LEU A 698 -28.90 0.15 34.11
N ALA A 699 -28.48 1.22 33.42
CA ALA A 699 -29.35 2.29 32.93
C ALA A 699 -28.71 3.01 31.71
N SER A 700 -29.53 3.52 30.81
CA SER A 700 -29.11 4.30 29.63
C SER A 700 -29.37 5.79 29.86
N GLU A 701 -28.49 6.69 29.36
CA GLU A 701 -28.82 7.63 28.27
C GLU A 701 -27.76 8.72 28.01
N GLY A 702 -27.70 9.18 26.76
CA GLY A 702 -27.66 10.62 26.46
C GLY A 702 -26.40 11.44 26.74
N ARG A 703 -25.30 11.21 26.01
CA ARG A 703 -24.37 12.32 25.65
C ARG A 703 -23.92 12.26 24.20
N GLU A 704 -24.30 13.28 23.44
CA GLU A 704 -23.94 13.45 22.03
C GLU A 704 -22.43 13.63 21.85
N GLN A 705 -21.81 12.80 21.01
CA GLN A 705 -20.51 13.12 20.45
C GLN A 705 -20.74 13.98 19.19
N LYS A 706 -20.23 15.22 19.19
CA LYS A 706 -20.21 16.05 17.98
C LYS A 706 -19.22 15.48 16.99
N GLU A 707 -19.69 14.63 16.08
CA GLU A 707 -18.88 14.17 14.96
C GLU A 707 -18.57 15.32 14.00
N ASN A 708 -17.28 15.48 13.67
CA ASN A 708 -16.86 16.50 12.71
C ASN A 708 -17.38 16.16 11.31
N LYS A 709 -18.23 17.05 10.77
CA LYS A 709 -19.03 16.91 9.54
C LYS A 709 -18.22 16.71 8.25
N VAL A 710 -16.89 16.69 8.34
CA VAL A 710 -15.93 16.46 7.24
C VAL A 710 -15.74 14.96 6.95
N ARG A 711 -15.99 14.05 7.91
CA ARG A 711 -15.83 12.58 7.73
C ARG A 711 -16.58 12.00 6.52
N PHE A 712 -17.65 12.65 6.07
CA PHE A 712 -18.44 12.19 4.91
C PHE A 712 -17.78 12.49 3.55
N THR A 713 -16.77 13.37 3.52
CA THR A 713 -16.20 13.90 2.26
C THR A 713 -15.06 13.06 1.68
N THR A 714 -14.25 12.42 2.53
CA THR A 714 -13.17 11.51 2.10
C THR A 714 -13.71 10.40 1.20
N SER A 715 -14.87 9.85 1.53
CA SER A 715 -15.54 8.78 0.77
C SER A 715 -16.03 9.20 -0.62
N GLN A 716 -16.22 10.50 -0.90
CA GLN A 716 -16.63 10.98 -2.23
C GLN A 716 -15.46 11.19 -3.19
N LEU A 717 -14.22 11.33 -2.70
CA LEU A 717 -13.05 11.47 -3.56
C LEU A 717 -12.65 10.16 -4.24
N VAL A 718 -12.86 9.02 -3.57
CA VAL A 718 -12.60 7.67 -4.11
C VAL A 718 -13.37 7.46 -5.43
N ALA A 719 -14.70 7.60 -5.38
CA ALA A 719 -15.57 7.38 -6.54
C ALA A 719 -15.23 8.26 -7.76
N LYS A 720 -14.82 9.52 -7.54
CA LYS A 720 -14.54 10.46 -8.65
C LYS A 720 -13.20 10.26 -9.34
N PHE A 721 -12.22 9.60 -8.72
CA PHE A 721 -11.00 9.21 -9.42
C PHE A 721 -11.18 7.88 -10.17
N GLU A 722 -11.94 6.93 -9.59
CA GLU A 722 -12.15 5.60 -10.15
C GLU A 722 -13.04 5.58 -11.41
N GLU A 723 -14.01 6.49 -11.55
CA GLU A 723 -14.88 6.58 -12.75
C GLU A 723 -14.16 7.09 -14.03
N SER A 724 -12.89 7.53 -13.94
CA SER A 724 -12.21 8.25 -15.04
C SER A 724 -11.39 7.38 -16.02
N THR A 725 -11.78 6.11 -16.22
CA THR A 725 -11.17 5.21 -17.23
C THR A 725 -12.09 4.98 -18.45
N PRO A 726 -11.71 5.41 -19.67
CA PRO A 726 -12.53 5.21 -20.87
C PRO A 726 -12.38 3.79 -21.45
N VAL A 727 -13.42 2.96 -21.31
CA VAL A 727 -13.56 1.71 -22.09
C VAL A 727 -14.16 2.03 -23.45
N CYS A 728 -13.44 1.78 -24.53
CA CYS A 728 -13.92 1.96 -25.90
C CYS A 728 -13.92 0.63 -26.66
N THR A 729 -15.07 0.24 -27.19
CA THR A 729 -15.27 -0.99 -27.97
C THR A 729 -14.96 -0.78 -29.44
N LEU A 730 -14.14 -1.67 -30.02
CA LEU A 730 -13.86 -1.69 -31.45
C LEU A 730 -15.12 -2.00 -32.28
N ARG A 731 -15.41 -1.15 -33.27
CA ARG A 731 -16.37 -1.44 -34.34
C ARG A 731 -15.71 -1.16 -35.69
N ARG A 732 -15.73 -2.15 -36.59
CA ARG A 732 -15.13 -2.06 -37.93
C ARG A 732 -15.93 -1.08 -38.82
N GLN A 733 -15.21 -0.28 -39.60
CA GLN A 733 -15.64 0.17 -40.94
C GLN A 733 -14.40 0.49 -41.80
N SER A 734 -14.58 0.61 -43.12
CA SER A 734 -13.55 0.39 -44.16
C SER A 734 -13.03 1.67 -44.83
N ASP A 735 -12.02 1.50 -45.68
CA ASP A 735 -11.21 2.53 -46.34
C ASP A 735 -11.96 3.49 -47.29
N SER A 736 -11.45 4.73 -47.45
CA SER A 736 -10.88 5.19 -48.74
C SER A 736 -10.39 6.66 -48.77
N ASN A 737 -9.23 6.84 -49.41
CA ASN A 737 -8.80 7.92 -50.32
C ASN A 737 -8.63 9.43 -49.94
N VAL A 738 -7.34 9.81 -49.81
CA VAL A 738 -6.57 10.93 -50.46
C VAL A 738 -7.03 12.41 -50.38
N VAL A 739 -6.03 13.30 -50.18
CA VAL A 739 -5.80 14.67 -50.77
C VAL A 739 -5.38 15.77 -49.75
N ARG A 740 -4.34 16.54 -50.13
CA ARG A 740 -3.81 17.83 -49.57
C ARG A 740 -3.96 18.91 -50.69
N PRO A 741 -3.90 20.25 -50.51
CA PRO A 741 -3.13 21.07 -49.52
C PRO A 741 -3.99 22.31 -49.05
N PRO A 742 -3.54 23.59 -48.91
CA PRO A 742 -2.23 24.22 -48.61
C PRO A 742 -2.25 25.26 -47.44
N ARG A 743 -1.11 25.95 -47.21
CA ARG A 743 -0.98 27.25 -46.47
C ARG A 743 -1.12 28.44 -47.44
N PRO A 744 -1.41 29.67 -46.96
CA PRO A 744 -0.42 30.77 -47.08
C PRO A 744 -0.36 31.68 -45.80
N PRO A 745 -0.07 33.01 -45.81
CA PRO A 745 1.22 33.52 -45.33
C PRO A 745 1.16 34.70 -44.30
N SER A 746 2.28 35.42 -44.12
CA SER A 746 2.55 36.50 -43.15
C SER A 746 2.72 37.90 -43.80
N LEU A 747 3.19 38.91 -43.02
CA LEU A 747 3.51 40.34 -43.37
C LEU A 747 2.31 41.31 -43.25
N ASP A 748 2.44 42.59 -42.84
CA ASP A 748 3.46 43.29 -42.00
C ASP A 748 2.85 44.58 -41.36
N MET A 749 3.64 45.42 -40.68
CA MET A 749 3.24 46.70 -40.05
C MET A 749 3.63 47.95 -40.87
N THR A 750 2.76 48.99 -40.90
CA THR A 750 3.13 50.42 -40.67
C THR A 750 1.89 51.37 -40.59
N ASP A 751 2.16 52.58 -40.07
CA ASP A 751 1.46 53.88 -40.26
C ASP A 751 0.21 54.30 -39.46
N ALA A 752 0.23 55.60 -39.15
CA ALA A 752 -0.72 56.47 -38.45
C ALA A 752 -0.59 57.89 -39.09
N PRO A 753 -1.40 58.95 -38.83
CA PRO A 753 -2.05 59.36 -37.56
C PRO A 753 -3.56 59.68 -37.83
N PRO A 754 -4.30 60.72 -37.33
CA PRO A 754 -4.06 61.78 -36.34
C PRO A 754 -5.09 61.86 -35.19
N PHE A 755 -5.01 62.93 -34.40
CA PHE A 755 -5.83 63.21 -33.23
C PHE A 755 -7.19 63.85 -33.53
N ASN A 756 -8.18 63.58 -32.67
CA ASN A 756 -9.20 64.60 -32.32
C ASN A 756 -9.71 64.46 -30.87
N LYS A 757 -10.30 65.52 -30.30
CA LYS A 757 -10.42 65.69 -28.83
C LYS A 757 -11.76 65.26 -28.19
N ALA A 758 -11.65 64.39 -27.19
CA ALA A 758 -12.40 64.29 -25.92
C ALA A 758 -13.86 64.82 -25.78
N LYS A 759 -14.75 63.95 -25.27
CA LYS A 759 -15.82 64.32 -24.31
C LYS A 759 -15.77 63.38 -23.09
N LYS A 760 -15.76 63.95 -21.87
CA LYS A 760 -15.75 63.19 -20.59
C LYS A 760 -17.19 62.91 -20.13
N LYS A 761 -17.42 61.75 -19.49
CA LYS A 761 -18.62 61.50 -18.67
C LYS A 761 -18.37 61.96 -17.21
N PRO A 762 -19.40 62.42 -16.47
CA PRO A 762 -19.26 62.89 -15.09
C PRO A 762 -19.14 61.74 -14.07
N PRO A 763 -18.54 61.98 -12.88
CA PRO A 763 -18.45 61.01 -11.79
C PRO A 763 -19.74 60.96 -10.93
N PRO A 764 -19.98 59.85 -10.18
CA PRO A 764 -21.09 59.74 -9.24
C PRO A 764 -20.87 60.56 -7.93
N PRO A 765 -21.95 60.92 -7.21
CA PRO A 765 -21.87 61.73 -5.99
C PRO A 765 -21.41 60.95 -4.74
N PRO A 766 -20.86 61.64 -3.72
CA PRO A 766 -20.35 61.01 -2.50
C PRO A 766 -21.44 60.65 -1.46
N PRO A 767 -21.22 59.64 -0.60
CA PRO A 767 -22.15 59.25 0.47
C PRO A 767 -22.11 60.20 1.68
N PRO A 768 -23.20 60.30 2.47
CA PRO A 768 -23.32 61.23 3.60
C PRO A 768 -22.51 60.82 4.85
N LYS A 769 -21.99 61.82 5.58
CA LYS A 769 -21.25 61.64 6.85
C LYS A 769 -22.09 62.04 8.07
N LYS A 770 -22.55 61.06 8.87
CA LYS A 770 -23.08 61.13 10.27
C LYS A 770 -23.75 59.77 10.58
N GLN A 771 -23.72 59.15 11.77
CA GLN A 771 -22.92 59.29 12.99
C GLN A 771 -22.52 57.85 13.43
N ARG A 772 -21.28 57.61 13.90
CA ARG A 772 -20.88 56.24 14.35
C ARG A 772 -19.99 56.21 15.60
N LYS A 773 -20.33 57.04 16.60
CA LYS A 773 -19.68 57.03 17.94
C LYS A 773 -20.63 56.72 19.10
N THR A 774 -21.93 57.00 18.99
CA THR A 774 -22.92 56.80 20.08
C THR A 774 -23.32 55.34 20.32
N GLN A 775 -23.59 54.55 19.27
CA GLN A 775 -23.98 53.14 19.43
C GLN A 775 -22.90 52.28 20.10
N THR A 776 -21.62 52.54 19.83
CA THR A 776 -20.49 51.79 20.39
C THR A 776 -20.33 51.99 21.90
N GLN A 777 -20.89 53.06 22.46
CA GLN A 777 -20.81 53.38 23.89
C GLN A 777 -21.93 52.67 24.67
N ILE A 778 -23.18 52.76 24.20
CA ILE A 778 -24.35 52.08 24.78
C ILE A 778 -24.15 50.55 24.80
N ALA A 779 -23.63 49.97 23.71
CA ALA A 779 -23.32 48.54 23.65
C ALA A 779 -22.25 48.11 24.69
N ARG A 780 -21.25 48.97 24.95
CA ARG A 780 -20.19 48.70 25.95
C ARG A 780 -20.70 48.81 27.38
N GLU A 781 -21.70 49.65 27.66
CA GLU A 781 -22.37 49.69 28.96
C GLU A 781 -23.29 48.49 29.18
N PHE A 782 -24.08 48.10 28.16
CA PHE A 782 -24.94 46.91 28.26
C PHE A 782 -24.13 45.66 28.57
N HIS A 783 -22.96 45.46 27.94
CA HIS A 783 -22.13 44.29 28.20
C HIS A 783 -21.58 44.23 29.64
N LYS A 784 -21.30 45.38 30.29
CA LYS A 784 -20.77 45.45 31.67
C LYS A 784 -21.78 45.09 32.77
N LYS A 785 -23.09 45.13 32.50
CA LYS A 785 -24.13 44.83 33.50
C LYS A 785 -24.24 43.33 33.82
N SER A 786 -24.64 42.99 35.03
CA SER A 786 -24.88 41.60 35.46
C SER A 786 -26.11 40.97 34.78
N ILE A 787 -26.24 39.65 34.90
CA ILE A 787 -27.34 38.89 34.27
C ILE A 787 -28.71 39.31 34.82
N LYS A 788 -28.83 39.63 36.12
CA LYS A 788 -30.08 40.13 36.72
C LYS A 788 -30.48 41.50 36.16
N GLU A 789 -29.54 42.43 36.02
CA GLU A 789 -29.80 43.78 35.49
C GLU A 789 -30.21 43.75 34.00
N LYS A 790 -29.63 42.83 33.22
CA LYS A 790 -30.01 42.60 31.81
C LYS A 790 -31.44 42.11 31.66
N ALA A 791 -31.93 41.26 32.57
CA ALA A 791 -33.32 40.82 32.60
C ALA A 791 -34.28 42.00 32.88
N VAL A 792 -34.00 42.80 33.91
CA VAL A 792 -34.83 43.98 34.27
C VAL A 792 -34.93 44.98 33.10
N HIS A 793 -33.81 45.24 32.42
CA HIS A 793 -33.77 46.16 31.27
C HIS A 793 -34.53 45.65 30.04
N LEU A 794 -34.71 44.33 29.91
CA LEU A 794 -35.54 43.73 28.86
C LEU A 794 -37.03 43.75 29.23
N SER A 795 -37.40 43.51 30.49
CA SER A 795 -38.81 43.58 30.93
C SER A 795 -39.42 44.98 30.75
N SER A 796 -38.65 46.05 30.96
CA SER A 796 -39.14 47.43 30.78
C SER A 796 -39.47 47.83 29.34
N LEU A 797 -39.18 47.00 28.35
CA LEU A 797 -39.50 47.24 26.93
C LEU A 797 -40.83 46.61 26.49
N PHE A 798 -41.48 45.81 27.35
CA PHE A 798 -42.69 45.04 27.02
C PHE A 798 -43.83 45.26 28.03
N SER A 799 -43.94 46.47 28.61
CA SER A 799 -45.04 46.82 29.52
C SER A 799 -45.44 48.29 29.34
N GLY A 800 -46.67 48.50 28.85
CA GLY A 800 -47.26 49.79 28.51
C GLY A 800 -48.58 49.54 27.75
N ASP A 801 -49.70 49.83 28.40
CA ASP A 801 -51.02 49.24 28.10
C ASP A 801 -51.75 49.79 26.85
N GLY A 802 -52.75 49.05 26.32
CA GLY A 802 -53.54 49.54 25.18
C GLY A 802 -54.58 48.64 24.48
N ILE A 803 -55.31 47.76 25.18
CA ILE A 803 -56.64 47.17 24.85
C ILE A 803 -57.01 47.06 23.33
N SER A 804 -57.08 45.86 22.72
CA SER A 804 -58.27 44.98 22.78
C SER A 804 -58.07 43.60 22.12
N LEU A 805 -59.00 42.67 22.37
CA LEU A 805 -59.06 41.28 21.90
C LEU A 805 -60.45 41.06 21.23
N PRO A 806 -60.63 40.16 20.24
CA PRO A 806 -60.61 38.71 20.54
C PRO A 806 -60.14 37.73 19.43
N GLN A 807 -59.97 36.47 19.88
CA GLN A 807 -60.01 35.20 19.13
C GLN A 807 -58.91 34.84 18.10
N ARG A 808 -58.81 33.52 17.85
CA ARG A 808 -57.69 32.85 17.17
C ARG A 808 -57.97 32.67 15.67
N THR A 809 -56.96 32.92 14.83
CA THR A 809 -56.78 32.25 13.53
C THR A 809 -55.29 32.10 13.20
N VAL A 810 -54.86 30.87 12.90
CA VAL A 810 -53.48 30.58 12.47
C VAL A 810 -53.36 30.87 10.97
N GLY A 811 -53.13 32.14 10.60
CA GLY A 811 -53.22 32.59 9.20
C GLY A 811 -52.01 33.33 8.62
N LYS A 812 -51.25 34.12 9.41
CA LYS A 812 -50.33 35.12 8.84
C LYS A 812 -48.85 34.74 8.74
N VAL A 813 -48.38 33.67 9.40
CA VAL A 813 -47.02 33.13 9.17
C VAL A 813 -46.97 32.30 7.88
N SER A 814 -48.10 31.68 7.49
CA SER A 814 -48.23 30.93 6.23
C SER A 814 -47.99 31.82 5.00
N LEU A 815 -48.64 32.99 4.92
CA LEU A 815 -48.63 33.83 3.72
C LEU A 815 -47.25 34.39 3.33
N VAL A 816 -46.37 34.70 4.28
CA VAL A 816 -45.02 35.22 3.97
C VAL A 816 -44.07 34.10 3.50
N VAL A 817 -44.28 32.86 3.98
CA VAL A 817 -43.59 31.68 3.46
C VAL A 817 -44.18 31.27 2.10
N GLY A 818 -45.50 31.30 1.96
CA GLY A 818 -46.24 31.03 0.72
C GLY A 818 -45.82 31.94 -0.43
N ALA A 819 -45.90 33.26 -0.26
CA ALA A 819 -45.50 34.21 -1.31
C ALA A 819 -44.02 34.07 -1.73
N ARG A 820 -43.13 33.72 -0.79
CA ARG A 820 -41.73 33.40 -1.12
C ARG A 820 -41.56 32.04 -1.79
N ALA A 821 -42.37 31.05 -1.44
CA ALA A 821 -42.41 29.76 -2.12
C ALA A 821 -42.97 29.88 -3.54
N GLU A 822 -44.01 30.69 -3.77
CA GLU A 822 -44.54 31.02 -5.10
C GLU A 822 -43.53 31.84 -5.93
N THR A 823 -42.81 32.78 -5.31
CA THR A 823 -41.71 33.49 -5.98
C THR A 823 -40.58 32.53 -6.39
N LEU A 824 -40.27 31.53 -5.54
CA LEU A 824 -39.26 30.52 -5.85
C LEU A 824 -39.76 29.48 -6.87
N LEU A 825 -41.04 29.09 -6.83
CA LEU A 825 -41.64 28.24 -7.87
C LEU A 825 -41.63 28.97 -9.22
N THR A 826 -42.11 30.21 -9.29
CA THR A 826 -42.10 30.96 -10.55
C THR A 826 -40.68 31.23 -11.07
N LEU A 827 -39.66 31.41 -10.21
CA LEU A 827 -38.26 31.43 -10.65
C LEU A 827 -37.75 30.07 -11.14
N TYR A 828 -38.24 28.96 -10.58
CA TYR A 828 -37.84 27.60 -10.95
C TYR A 828 -38.59 27.05 -12.17
N GLU A 829 -39.80 27.54 -12.44
CA GLU A 829 -40.65 27.15 -13.58
C GLU A 829 -40.34 27.98 -14.84
N ASN A 830 -39.96 29.26 -14.70
CA ASN A 830 -39.68 30.12 -15.86
C ASN A 830 -38.29 29.94 -16.49
N ASP A 831 -37.31 29.38 -15.77
CA ASP A 831 -35.93 29.21 -16.29
C ASP A 831 -35.80 28.11 -17.35
N HIS A 832 -36.88 27.35 -17.64
CA HIS A 832 -36.88 26.18 -18.54
C HIS A 832 -38.01 26.18 -19.60
N ARG A 833 -38.23 27.31 -20.29
CA ARG A 833 -38.74 27.27 -21.68
C ARG A 833 -38.32 28.50 -22.52
N PRO A 834 -37.85 28.33 -23.77
CA PRO A 834 -37.62 29.46 -24.67
C PRO A 834 -38.96 30.06 -25.12
N ASN A 835 -39.05 31.39 -25.18
CA ASN A 835 -40.27 32.09 -25.55
C ASN A 835 -40.01 33.01 -26.76
N THR A 836 -40.43 32.58 -27.94
CA THR A 836 -40.39 33.36 -29.20
C THR A 836 -41.82 33.56 -29.70
N ALA A 837 -42.24 34.80 -29.89
CA ALA A 837 -43.62 35.15 -30.20
C ALA A 837 -43.75 35.85 -31.57
N HIS A 838 -44.26 35.11 -32.55
CA HIS A 838 -44.94 35.56 -33.79
C HIS A 838 -44.11 36.41 -34.82
N SER A 839 -44.37 36.38 -36.14
CA SER A 839 -45.42 35.71 -36.93
C SER A 839 -44.95 35.22 -38.34
N ASP A 840 -45.79 34.40 -38.98
CA ASP A 840 -46.01 34.21 -40.44
C ASP A 840 -44.93 33.62 -41.40
N SER A 841 -45.02 32.29 -41.59
CA SER A 841 -45.14 31.47 -42.85
C SER A 841 -44.59 31.94 -44.23
N PRO A 842 -44.29 31.03 -45.22
CA PRO A 842 -44.40 29.56 -45.22
C PRO A 842 -43.19 28.74 -45.78
N ALA A 843 -43.22 27.41 -45.53
CA ALA A 843 -42.69 26.30 -46.35
C ALA A 843 -41.24 26.30 -46.91
N SER A 844 -40.33 25.49 -46.30
CA SER A 844 -39.77 24.25 -46.91
C SER A 844 -38.42 23.80 -46.31
N SER A 845 -38.36 22.51 -45.93
CA SER A 845 -37.19 21.63 -45.77
C SER A 845 -35.79 22.19 -45.41
N ARG A 846 -35.43 22.10 -44.12
CA ARG A 846 -34.06 21.78 -43.68
C ARG A 846 -34.07 20.58 -42.72
N ARG A 847 -32.94 19.88 -42.64
CA ARG A 847 -32.76 18.64 -41.84
C ARG A 847 -32.29 18.97 -40.43
N GLU A 848 -32.95 18.44 -39.41
CA GLU A 848 -32.47 18.43 -38.02
C GLU A 848 -32.20 17.01 -37.52
N PHE A 849 -31.36 16.89 -36.50
CA PHE A 849 -30.91 15.61 -35.94
C PHE A 849 -31.95 15.00 -34.99
N ARG A 850 -32.05 13.66 -34.96
CA ARG A 850 -33.00 12.93 -34.12
C ARG A 850 -32.62 12.97 -32.63
N HIS A 851 -33.62 13.12 -31.77
CA HIS A 851 -33.48 12.98 -30.32
C HIS A 851 -33.11 11.54 -29.91
N SER A 852 -32.38 11.41 -28.80
CA SER A 852 -32.11 10.15 -28.10
C SER A 852 -32.84 10.11 -26.74
N LEU A 853 -33.30 8.91 -26.37
CA LEU A 853 -34.16 8.65 -25.20
C LEU A 853 -33.45 8.92 -23.85
N GLY A 854 -34.22 9.27 -22.83
CA GLY A 854 -33.73 9.50 -21.45
C GLY A 854 -34.43 8.63 -20.41
N ASP A 855 -33.70 8.31 -19.33
CA ASP A 855 -34.16 7.36 -18.30
C ASP A 855 -35.29 7.92 -17.41
N GLU A 856 -36.46 7.27 -17.43
CA GLU A 856 -37.62 7.58 -16.59
C GLU A 856 -37.86 6.53 -15.49
N CYS A 857 -38.41 6.96 -14.35
CA CYS A 857 -38.78 6.09 -13.25
C CYS A 857 -40.01 5.27 -13.62
N HIS A 858 -39.90 3.93 -13.65
CA HIS A 858 -41.03 3.08 -13.98
C HIS A 858 -42.21 3.26 -13.01
N ALA A 859 -41.95 3.48 -11.72
CA ALA A 859 -42.98 3.61 -10.68
C ALA A 859 -43.70 4.98 -10.66
N CYS A 860 -43.01 6.10 -10.88
CA CYS A 860 -43.60 7.44 -10.77
C CYS A 860 -43.61 8.27 -12.06
N LYS A 861 -43.10 7.72 -13.17
CA LYS A 861 -43.03 8.33 -14.52
C LYS A 861 -42.42 9.74 -14.56
N LYS A 862 -41.50 10.01 -13.62
CA LYS A 862 -40.62 11.20 -13.62
C LYS A 862 -39.20 10.79 -13.97
N ARG A 863 -38.46 11.66 -14.66
CA ARG A 863 -37.03 11.47 -15.01
C ARG A 863 -36.20 11.12 -13.77
N VAL A 864 -35.29 10.15 -13.89
CA VAL A 864 -34.37 9.78 -12.80
C VAL A 864 -32.97 10.32 -13.11
N TYR A 865 -32.36 11.02 -12.17
CA TYR A 865 -30.98 11.48 -12.32
C TYR A 865 -29.98 10.40 -11.90
N VAL A 866 -28.77 10.43 -12.46
CA VAL A 866 -27.76 9.37 -12.31
C VAL A 866 -27.38 9.08 -10.85
N ALA A 867 -27.47 10.07 -9.96
CA ALA A 867 -27.22 9.93 -8.53
C ALA A 867 -28.35 9.21 -7.74
N GLU A 868 -29.57 9.15 -8.30
CA GLU A 868 -30.77 8.64 -7.62
C GLU A 868 -31.25 7.29 -8.16
N ARG A 869 -30.74 6.87 -9.33
CA ARG A 869 -31.19 5.67 -10.03
C ARG A 869 -30.81 4.38 -9.32
N LEU A 870 -31.82 3.54 -9.08
CA LEU A 870 -31.69 2.09 -8.94
C LEU A 870 -32.10 1.45 -10.26
N ARG A 871 -31.46 0.32 -10.62
CA ARG A 871 -31.82 -0.49 -11.78
C ARG A 871 -32.19 -1.90 -11.33
N ALA A 872 -33.36 -2.37 -11.75
CA ALA A 872 -33.91 -3.69 -11.45
C ALA A 872 -34.75 -4.18 -12.65
N GLU A 873 -34.61 -5.44 -13.05
CA GLU A 873 -35.26 -6.03 -14.23
C GLU A 873 -35.23 -5.13 -15.48
N GLY A 874 -34.05 -4.56 -15.77
CA GLY A 874 -33.81 -3.65 -16.88
C GLY A 874 -34.30 -2.20 -16.68
N LEU A 875 -35.33 -2.01 -15.84
CA LEU A 875 -36.03 -0.74 -15.57
C LEU A 875 -35.33 0.13 -14.51
N PHE A 876 -35.65 1.43 -14.51
CA PHE A 876 -35.12 2.41 -13.56
C PHE A 876 -36.15 2.86 -12.53
N PHE A 877 -35.68 3.13 -11.31
CA PHE A 877 -36.48 3.60 -10.18
C PHE A 877 -35.70 4.64 -9.37
N HIS A 878 -36.40 5.64 -8.80
CA HIS A 878 -35.84 6.42 -7.69
C HIS A 878 -35.71 5.52 -6.45
N ARG A 879 -34.67 5.74 -5.62
CA ARG A 879 -34.47 5.03 -4.35
C ARG A 879 -35.72 5.00 -3.45
N GLU A 880 -36.47 6.09 -3.38
CA GLU A 880 -37.67 6.19 -2.53
C GLU A 880 -38.89 5.44 -3.09
N CYS A 881 -38.95 5.24 -4.41
CA CYS A 881 -40.03 4.50 -5.09
C CYS A 881 -39.80 2.98 -5.12
N PHE A 882 -38.63 2.50 -4.69
CA PHE A 882 -38.27 1.09 -4.76
C PHE A 882 -38.81 0.30 -3.55
N ARG A 883 -40.12 0.02 -3.56
CA ARG A 883 -40.89 -0.51 -2.44
C ARG A 883 -41.77 -1.69 -2.84
N CYS A 884 -42.14 -2.51 -1.86
CA CYS A 884 -43.10 -3.60 -2.04
C CYS A 884 -44.53 -3.06 -2.21
N ASP A 885 -45.21 -3.45 -3.28
CA ASP A 885 -46.60 -3.07 -3.59
C ASP A 885 -47.58 -3.43 -2.45
N THR A 886 -47.42 -4.60 -1.83
CA THR A 886 -48.29 -5.09 -0.75
C THR A 886 -48.11 -4.40 0.61
N CYS A 887 -46.89 -3.97 0.98
CA CYS A 887 -46.60 -3.48 2.34
C CYS A 887 -45.81 -2.17 2.42
N SER A 888 -45.52 -1.53 1.27
CA SER A 888 -44.75 -0.29 1.15
C SER A 888 -43.34 -0.28 1.78
N ALA A 889 -42.84 -1.42 2.27
CA ALA A 889 -41.50 -1.56 2.81
C ALA A 889 -40.44 -1.28 1.72
N PRO A 890 -39.35 -0.55 2.05
CA PRO A 890 -38.25 -0.31 1.11
C PRO A 890 -37.56 -1.64 0.78
N LEU A 891 -37.30 -1.86 -0.51
CA LEU A 891 -36.66 -3.07 -1.01
C LEU A 891 -35.15 -2.86 -1.18
N SER A 892 -34.37 -3.93 -1.01
CA SER A 892 -32.95 -3.94 -1.34
C SER A 892 -32.71 -4.54 -2.73
N GLN A 893 -31.60 -4.17 -3.36
CA GLN A 893 -31.15 -4.78 -4.61
C GLN A 893 -30.79 -6.25 -4.32
N GLY A 894 -31.43 -7.21 -5.02
CA GLY A 894 -31.38 -8.65 -4.70
C GLY A 894 -32.34 -9.14 -3.59
N GLY A 895 -33.01 -8.23 -2.86
CA GLY A 895 -34.01 -8.55 -1.82
C GLY A 895 -35.47 -8.55 -2.29
N HIS A 896 -35.71 -8.23 -3.56
CA HIS A 896 -37.02 -8.11 -4.17
C HIS A 896 -37.36 -9.29 -5.09
N ALA A 897 -38.62 -9.36 -5.51
CA ALA A 897 -39.09 -10.09 -6.67
C ALA A 897 -39.94 -9.12 -7.52
N PHE A 898 -39.94 -9.30 -8.84
CA PHE A 898 -40.67 -8.46 -9.79
C PHE A 898 -41.71 -9.32 -10.52
N ASP A 899 -42.93 -8.81 -10.62
CA ASP A 899 -43.98 -9.38 -11.46
C ASP A 899 -43.95 -8.70 -12.83
N SER A 900 -43.50 -9.43 -13.85
CA SER A 900 -43.43 -8.97 -15.23
C SER A 900 -44.81 -8.81 -15.89
N GLU A 901 -45.87 -9.46 -15.41
CA GLU A 901 -47.23 -9.31 -15.95
C GLU A 901 -47.84 -7.96 -15.56
N GLN A 902 -47.59 -7.51 -14.32
CA GLN A 902 -48.18 -6.29 -13.75
C GLN A 902 -47.18 -5.14 -13.58
N GLY A 903 -45.89 -5.37 -13.87
CA GLY A 903 -44.82 -4.39 -13.72
C GLY A 903 -44.58 -3.92 -12.28
N LYS A 904 -44.88 -4.77 -11.28
CA LYS A 904 -44.93 -4.45 -9.85
C LYS A 904 -43.82 -5.15 -9.05
N LEU A 905 -43.37 -4.49 -7.98
CA LEU A 905 -42.30 -4.98 -7.09
C LEU A 905 -42.87 -5.56 -5.79
N TYR A 906 -42.33 -6.69 -5.35
CA TYR A 906 -42.71 -7.37 -4.11
C TYR A 906 -41.47 -7.71 -3.27
N CYS A 907 -41.64 -7.83 -1.94
CA CYS A 907 -40.66 -8.55 -1.13
C CYS A 907 -40.88 -10.07 -1.29
N LYS A 908 -39.84 -10.87 -1.01
CA LYS A 908 -39.88 -12.33 -1.25
C LYS A 908 -41.05 -13.05 -0.56
N LEU A 909 -41.47 -12.58 0.62
CA LEU A 909 -42.62 -13.11 1.37
C LEU A 909 -43.98 -12.87 0.68
N HIS A 910 -44.26 -11.64 0.24
CA HIS A 910 -45.53 -11.36 -0.46
C HIS A 910 -45.57 -11.97 -1.87
N PHE A 911 -44.40 -12.15 -2.51
CA PHE A 911 -44.31 -12.85 -3.78
C PHE A 911 -44.60 -14.36 -3.67
N SER A 912 -44.06 -15.04 -2.66
CA SER A 912 -44.35 -16.47 -2.44
C SER A 912 -45.82 -16.70 -2.05
N GLN A 913 -46.39 -15.85 -1.18
CA GLN A 913 -47.81 -15.89 -0.84
C GLN A 913 -48.71 -15.72 -2.07
N ARG A 914 -48.39 -14.79 -2.98
CA ARG A 914 -49.18 -14.56 -4.20
C ARG A 914 -49.08 -15.71 -5.21
N ASN A 915 -47.92 -16.38 -5.31
CA ASN A 915 -47.75 -17.53 -6.20
C ASN A 915 -48.46 -18.80 -5.71
N LEU A 916 -48.63 -18.98 -4.40
CA LEU A 916 -49.49 -20.04 -3.85
C LEU A 916 -50.95 -19.84 -4.29
N GLY A 917 -51.46 -18.61 -4.25
CA GLY A 917 -52.80 -18.25 -4.72
C GLY A 917 -53.05 -18.43 -6.23
N LYS A 918 -51.99 -18.52 -7.06
CA LYS A 918 -52.11 -18.73 -8.52
C LYS A 918 -52.18 -20.22 -8.94
N ARG A 919 -52.02 -21.19 -8.03
CA ARG A 919 -52.03 -22.63 -8.36
C ARG A 919 -53.28 -23.41 -7.90
N GLY A 920 -54.13 -22.82 -7.06
CA GLY A 920 -55.38 -23.44 -6.61
C GLY A 920 -56.57 -23.17 -7.54
N ALA A 921 -56.54 -23.68 -8.77
CA ALA A 921 -57.60 -23.42 -9.77
C ALA A 921 -57.81 -24.54 -10.81
N ILE A 922 -57.77 -25.81 -10.39
CA ILE A 922 -58.36 -27.00 -11.03
C ILE A 922 -58.35 -28.12 -9.99
N PHE A 923 -59.40 -28.96 -9.96
CA PHE A 923 -59.72 -29.93 -8.90
C PHE A 923 -59.94 -29.32 -7.49
N ASP A 924 -61.20 -28.92 -7.26
CA ASP A 924 -61.82 -28.97 -5.94
C ASP A 924 -63.27 -29.44 -6.12
N THR A 925 -63.60 -30.65 -5.62
CA THR A 925 -64.95 -31.24 -5.75
C THR A 925 -65.22 -32.32 -4.70
N HIS A 926 -65.28 -31.92 -3.42
CA HIS A 926 -66.22 -32.36 -2.37
C HIS A 926 -65.65 -31.92 -1.01
N MET A 927 -66.17 -30.87 -0.33
CA MET A 927 -67.50 -30.79 0.32
C MET A 927 -67.66 -31.87 1.41
N THR A 928 -67.96 -31.56 2.69
CA THR A 928 -68.29 -30.27 3.34
C THR A 928 -68.21 -30.37 4.88
N THR A 929 -68.05 -29.22 5.56
CA THR A 929 -68.58 -28.75 6.88
C THR A 929 -69.07 -29.76 7.98
N ASP A 930 -69.02 -29.46 9.28
CA ASP A 930 -69.08 -28.12 9.90
C ASP A 930 -68.41 -27.97 11.28
N SER A 931 -68.36 -26.70 11.68
CA SER A 931 -67.77 -26.02 12.83
C SER A 931 -68.41 -26.35 14.20
N THR A 932 -67.63 -26.25 15.29
CA THR A 932 -68.07 -25.48 16.48
C THR A 932 -66.94 -25.09 17.45
N ASN A 933 -66.65 -23.79 17.46
CA ASN A 933 -66.12 -22.88 18.50
C ASN A 933 -65.63 -23.32 19.91
N HIS A 934 -64.77 -22.43 20.43
CA HIS A 934 -64.56 -21.98 21.83
C HIS A 934 -63.47 -22.62 22.73
N THR A 935 -62.31 -21.95 22.73
CA THR A 935 -61.57 -21.40 23.91
C THR A 935 -61.34 -22.24 25.17
N SER A 936 -60.07 -22.29 25.62
CA SER A 936 -59.68 -21.77 26.95
C SER A 936 -58.14 -21.69 27.10
N SER A 937 -57.68 -21.22 28.27
CA SER A 937 -56.35 -20.67 28.53
C SER A 937 -55.33 -21.63 29.17
N ARG A 938 -54.06 -21.20 29.13
CA ARG A 938 -53.00 -21.43 30.15
C ARG A 938 -53.57 -21.54 31.59
N PRO A 939 -52.91 -22.30 32.51
CA PRO A 939 -51.65 -21.81 33.10
C PRO A 939 -50.58 -22.89 33.38
N SER A 940 -49.57 -22.55 34.19
CA SER A 940 -48.41 -23.37 34.57
C SER A 940 -48.22 -23.34 36.10
N ALA A 941 -47.66 -24.39 36.72
CA ALA A 941 -46.69 -24.30 37.84
C ALA A 941 -46.28 -25.68 38.46
N ALA A 942 -45.07 -25.68 39.04
CA ALA A 942 -44.66 -26.37 40.29
C ALA A 942 -44.67 -27.92 40.45
N SER A 943 -43.45 -28.49 40.43
CA SER A 943 -42.84 -29.38 41.44
C SER A 943 -43.65 -30.39 42.27
N ALA A 944 -43.15 -31.64 42.33
CA ALA A 944 -42.90 -32.39 43.58
C ALA A 944 -41.97 -33.61 43.36
N GLU A 945 -41.54 -34.24 44.45
CA GLU A 945 -40.45 -35.24 44.54
C GLU A 945 -40.89 -36.72 44.41
N SER A 946 -39.88 -37.59 44.51
CA SER A 946 -39.90 -38.97 45.08
C SER A 946 -39.92 -40.17 44.12
N SER A 947 -39.21 -41.21 44.54
CA SER A 947 -39.24 -42.57 44.00
C SER A 947 -39.80 -43.51 45.07
N PRO A 948 -40.30 -44.70 44.69
CA PRO A 948 -39.52 -45.87 45.12
C PRO A 948 -39.46 -47.06 44.15
N ARG A 949 -38.43 -47.88 44.42
CA ARG A 949 -38.16 -49.28 44.04
C ARG A 949 -39.38 -50.15 43.64
N GLN A 950 -39.18 -51.07 42.68
CA GLN A 950 -39.04 -52.52 42.97
C GLN A 950 -38.58 -53.35 41.75
N SER A 951 -38.18 -54.61 42.00
CA SER A 951 -37.68 -55.63 41.06
C SER A 951 -38.26 -57.00 41.48
N PRO A 952 -38.43 -58.01 40.59
CA PRO A 952 -37.36 -59.04 40.47
C PRO A 952 -37.29 -59.81 39.12
N GLY A 953 -36.24 -60.66 38.97
CA GLY A 953 -36.05 -61.67 37.91
C GLY A 953 -34.74 -62.45 38.14
N THR A 954 -34.69 -63.77 37.89
CA THR A 954 -33.76 -64.69 38.62
C THR A 954 -33.16 -65.83 37.76
N LEU A 955 -32.16 -66.54 38.32
CA LEU A 955 -31.46 -67.80 37.92
C LEU A 955 -30.12 -67.57 37.15
N SER A 956 -28.91 -67.97 37.59
CA SER A 956 -28.32 -69.22 38.17
C SER A 956 -27.96 -70.28 37.10
N SER A 957 -26.86 -71.07 37.13
CA SER A 957 -25.55 -71.12 37.86
C SER A 957 -24.60 -72.12 37.10
N LEU A 958 -23.43 -72.69 37.49
CA LEU A 958 -22.53 -72.79 38.68
C LEU A 958 -21.15 -73.42 38.24
N LEU A 959 -20.20 -73.71 39.16
CA LEU A 959 -18.97 -74.56 39.05
C LEU A 959 -17.74 -74.06 38.22
N LYS A 960 -16.48 -74.52 38.44
CA LYS A 960 -15.65 -74.66 39.68
C LYS A 960 -14.15 -74.96 39.37
N ARG A 961 -13.21 -74.45 40.21
CA ARG A 961 -11.84 -74.98 40.56
C ARG A 961 -10.73 -75.14 39.47
N SER A 962 -9.54 -74.53 39.69
CA SER A 962 -8.27 -75.20 40.15
C SER A 962 -6.93 -74.72 39.53
N LEU A 963 -6.09 -74.06 40.36
CA LEU A 963 -4.60 -74.10 40.47
C LEU A 963 -3.60 -73.48 39.44
N HIS A 964 -2.66 -72.72 40.06
CA HIS A 964 -1.22 -72.47 39.80
C HIS A 964 -0.64 -71.46 38.76
N TRP A 965 0.52 -70.93 39.20
CA TRP A 965 1.44 -69.87 38.75
C TRP A 965 2.35 -70.32 37.57
N PRO A 966 3.24 -69.47 36.98
CA PRO A 966 3.41 -68.00 37.08
C PRO A 966 3.13 -67.26 35.75
N LEU A 967 3.05 -65.92 35.81
CA LEU A 967 4.04 -65.00 35.18
C LEU A 967 3.67 -63.51 35.36
N HIS A 968 4.68 -62.64 35.32
CA HIS A 968 4.49 -61.19 35.17
C HIS A 968 4.09 -60.85 33.71
N VAL A 969 3.63 -59.62 33.47
CA VAL A 969 3.16 -59.08 32.16
C VAL A 969 1.78 -59.60 31.70
N SER A 970 0.71 -58.89 32.11
CA SER A 970 -0.59 -58.89 31.40
C SER A 970 -1.56 -57.74 31.78
N ARG A 971 -1.29 -56.96 32.83
CA ARG A 971 -2.25 -55.93 33.31
C ARG A 971 -2.42 -54.71 32.41
N THR A 972 -1.51 -54.48 31.46
CA THR A 972 -1.56 -53.39 30.47
C THR A 972 -2.37 -53.74 29.22
N VAL A 973 -2.26 -54.96 28.71
CA VAL A 973 -2.84 -55.38 27.42
C VAL A 973 -4.38 -55.41 27.48
N CYS A 974 -4.95 -56.06 28.50
CA CYS A 974 -6.41 -56.18 28.64
C CYS A 974 -7.14 -54.85 28.95
N ALA A 975 -6.41 -53.76 29.21
CA ALA A 975 -6.96 -52.43 29.47
C ALA A 975 -7.06 -51.54 28.21
N VAL A 976 -6.62 -52.02 27.04
CA VAL A 976 -6.74 -51.30 25.77
C VAL A 976 -8.13 -51.47 25.13
N PRO A 977 -8.69 -52.69 24.96
CA PRO A 977 -9.97 -52.87 24.27
C PRO A 977 -11.13 -52.10 24.93
N ARG A 978 -11.20 -52.07 26.26
CA ARG A 978 -12.22 -51.30 27.00
C ARG A 978 -12.07 -49.79 26.84
N ARG A 979 -10.85 -49.27 26.70
CA ARG A 979 -10.63 -47.83 26.45
C ARG A 979 -10.98 -47.44 25.01
N VAL A 980 -10.62 -48.28 24.03
CA VAL A 980 -11.01 -48.09 22.63
C VAL A 980 -12.53 -48.18 22.46
N ALA A 981 -13.18 -49.17 23.08
CA ALA A 981 -14.65 -49.29 23.06
C ALA A 981 -15.36 -48.10 23.73
N ASN A 982 -14.88 -47.61 24.88
CA ASN A 982 -15.46 -46.44 25.53
C ASN A 982 -15.22 -45.14 24.74
N TRP A 983 -14.08 -45.02 24.04
CA TRP A 983 -13.78 -43.87 23.19
C TRP A 983 -14.62 -43.88 21.91
N LEU A 984 -14.79 -45.04 21.27
CA LEU A 984 -15.71 -45.23 20.15
C LEU A 984 -17.16 -44.98 20.57
N GLY A 985 -17.61 -45.52 21.71
CA GLY A 985 -18.95 -45.25 22.25
C GLY A 985 -19.19 -43.77 22.56
N GLY A 986 -18.14 -43.06 23.02
CA GLY A 986 -18.14 -41.61 23.10
C GLY A 986 -18.33 -40.94 21.75
N LYS A 987 -17.50 -41.29 20.75
CA LYS A 987 -17.55 -40.68 19.41
C LYS A 987 -18.82 -41.00 18.61
N VAL A 988 -19.35 -42.21 18.73
CA VAL A 988 -20.64 -42.59 18.13
C VAL A 988 -21.79 -41.80 18.77
N ARG A 989 -21.73 -41.53 20.08
CA ARG A 989 -22.71 -40.66 20.75
C ARG A 989 -22.55 -39.18 20.38
N ASP A 990 -21.31 -38.68 20.28
CA ASP A 990 -21.03 -37.32 19.82
C ASP A 990 -21.56 -37.10 18.39
N VAL A 991 -21.34 -38.08 17.49
CA VAL A 991 -21.87 -38.06 16.11
C VAL A 991 -23.39 -38.22 16.08
N GLY A 992 -23.98 -39.08 16.93
CA GLY A 992 -25.43 -39.22 17.04
C GLY A 992 -26.12 -37.96 17.54
N LEU A 993 -25.48 -37.21 18.46
CA LEU A 993 -25.94 -35.88 18.86
C LEU A 993 -25.79 -34.87 17.72
N HIS A 994 -24.63 -34.82 17.05
CA HIS A 994 -24.42 -33.92 15.90
C HIS A 994 -25.44 -34.16 14.77
N LEU A 995 -25.71 -35.41 14.41
CA LEU A 995 -26.69 -35.76 13.38
C LEU A 995 -28.14 -35.42 13.78
N ARG A 996 -28.48 -35.52 15.06
CA ARG A 996 -29.81 -35.15 15.57
C ARG A 996 -29.97 -33.63 15.68
N ASP A 997 -28.95 -32.94 16.18
CA ASP A 997 -29.01 -31.51 16.50
C ASP A 997 -28.82 -30.62 15.25
N ASN A 998 -28.36 -31.19 14.12
CA ASN A 998 -28.32 -30.57 12.79
C ASN A 998 -29.22 -31.30 11.76
N ALA A 999 -30.23 -32.05 12.22
CA ALA A 999 -31.05 -32.91 11.34
C ALA A 999 -31.79 -32.13 10.24
N GLU A 1000 -32.25 -30.91 10.55
CA GLU A 1000 -32.94 -30.04 9.59
C GLU A 1000 -32.01 -29.52 8.48
N ASP A 1001 -30.74 -29.23 8.79
CA ASP A 1001 -29.75 -28.84 7.77
C ASP A 1001 -29.44 -29.98 6.80
N TYR A 1002 -29.35 -31.22 7.29
CA TYR A 1002 -29.15 -32.40 6.45
C TYR A 1002 -30.40 -32.74 5.62
N ALA A 1003 -31.61 -32.53 6.16
CA ALA A 1003 -32.86 -32.66 5.40
C ALA A 1003 -32.91 -31.61 4.28
N PHE A 1004 -32.63 -30.35 4.58
CA PHE A 1004 -32.57 -29.26 3.59
C PHE A 1004 -31.51 -29.52 2.51
N LEU A 1005 -30.33 -30.05 2.88
CA LEU A 1005 -29.31 -30.44 1.90
C LEU A 1005 -29.80 -31.58 0.97
N TYR A 1006 -30.54 -32.55 1.52
CA TYR A 1006 -31.10 -33.66 0.74
C TYR A 1006 -32.23 -33.20 -0.20
N GLU A 1007 -33.10 -32.29 0.25
CA GLU A 1007 -34.09 -31.62 -0.61
C GLU A 1007 -33.43 -30.79 -1.72
N LEU A 1008 -32.38 -30.03 -1.39
CA LEU A 1008 -31.64 -29.24 -2.37
C LEU A 1008 -30.99 -30.13 -3.44
N LEU A 1009 -30.45 -31.29 -3.06
CA LEU A 1009 -29.89 -32.29 -3.98
C LEU A 1009 -30.99 -32.99 -4.81
N SER A 1010 -32.14 -33.32 -4.21
CA SER A 1010 -33.24 -33.98 -4.91
C SER A 1010 -33.91 -33.08 -5.97
N VAL A 1011 -33.82 -31.75 -5.82
CA VAL A 1011 -34.30 -30.78 -6.82
C VAL A 1011 -33.22 -30.43 -7.85
N SER A 1012 -31.94 -30.32 -7.45
CA SER A 1012 -30.86 -29.90 -8.36
C SER A 1012 -30.35 -31.00 -9.29
N LEU A 1013 -30.35 -32.27 -8.88
CA LEU A 1013 -29.91 -33.38 -9.74
C LEU A 1013 -30.84 -33.62 -10.95
N PRO A 1014 -32.19 -33.66 -10.83
CA PRO A 1014 -33.08 -33.74 -11.97
C PRO A 1014 -33.01 -32.50 -12.88
N LEU A 1015 -32.76 -31.32 -12.31
CA LEU A 1015 -32.59 -30.09 -13.10
C LEU A 1015 -31.31 -30.13 -13.96
N LEU A 1016 -30.21 -30.69 -13.42
CA LEU A 1016 -28.98 -30.92 -14.17
C LEU A 1016 -29.17 -31.97 -15.27
N ALA A 1017 -29.92 -33.05 -15.00
CA ALA A 1017 -30.26 -34.05 -16.01
C ALA A 1017 -31.11 -33.44 -17.15
N ALA A 1018 -32.15 -32.67 -16.82
CA ALA A 1018 -32.99 -31.99 -17.81
C ALA A 1018 -32.20 -30.96 -18.64
N LEU A 1019 -31.29 -30.20 -18.03
CA LEU A 1019 -30.40 -29.28 -18.76
C LEU A 1019 -29.41 -30.01 -19.67
N HIS A 1020 -28.97 -31.21 -19.30
CA HIS A 1020 -28.11 -32.07 -20.13
C HIS A 1020 -28.89 -32.64 -21.33
N GLU A 1021 -30.13 -33.10 -21.14
CA GLU A 1021 -30.99 -33.53 -22.26
C GLU A 1021 -31.33 -32.36 -23.20
N LEU A 1022 -31.58 -31.17 -22.67
CA LEU A 1022 -31.81 -29.96 -23.49
C LEU A 1022 -30.58 -29.60 -24.32
N LEU A 1023 -29.38 -29.72 -23.76
CA LEU A 1023 -28.11 -29.56 -24.51
C LEU A 1023 -27.95 -30.61 -25.61
N LEU A 1024 -28.30 -31.87 -25.34
CA LEU A 1024 -28.28 -32.94 -26.35
C LEU A 1024 -29.31 -32.72 -27.47
N GLN A 1025 -30.51 -32.22 -27.15
CA GLN A 1025 -31.49 -31.82 -28.16
C GLN A 1025 -30.99 -30.64 -29.01
N MET A 1026 -30.37 -29.63 -28.40
CA MET A 1026 -29.73 -28.51 -29.11
C MET A 1026 -28.55 -28.96 -30.00
N GLN A 1027 -27.90 -30.08 -29.70
CA GLN A 1027 -26.91 -30.71 -30.60
C GLN A 1027 -27.58 -31.56 -31.70
N ALA A 1028 -28.70 -32.22 -31.42
CA ALA A 1028 -29.41 -33.07 -32.37
C ALA A 1028 -30.16 -32.28 -33.46
N GLU A 1029 -30.64 -31.06 -33.16
CA GLU A 1029 -31.26 -30.17 -34.16
C GLU A 1029 -30.23 -29.50 -35.11
N ALA A 1030 -28.93 -29.72 -34.91
CA ALA A 1030 -27.84 -29.12 -35.69
C ALA A 1030 -27.37 -30.00 -36.89
N GLU A 1031 -28.30 -30.29 -37.81
CA GLU A 1031 -28.06 -30.94 -39.12
C GLU A 1031 -27.00 -30.16 -39.98
N PRO A 1032 -26.24 -30.82 -40.89
CA PRO A 1032 -24.90 -31.22 -40.49
C PRO A 1032 -23.82 -30.75 -41.48
N LEU A 1033 -23.03 -29.74 -41.10
CA LEU A 1033 -21.97 -29.18 -41.97
C LEU A 1033 -20.62 -28.91 -41.28
N GLN A 1034 -20.36 -29.46 -40.09
CA GLN A 1034 -19.09 -29.17 -39.37
C GLN A 1034 -18.49 -30.29 -38.52
N GLY A 1035 -18.91 -31.55 -38.70
CA GLY A 1035 -18.44 -32.69 -37.89
C GLY A 1035 -16.92 -32.91 -37.90
N GLN A 1036 -16.28 -32.89 -39.08
CA GLN A 1036 -14.85 -33.22 -39.22
C GLN A 1036 -13.92 -32.33 -38.38
N ARG A 1037 -14.16 -31.00 -38.37
CA ARG A 1037 -13.28 -30.04 -37.68
C ARG A 1037 -13.22 -30.20 -36.15
N LEU A 1038 -14.24 -30.80 -35.53
CA LEU A 1038 -14.20 -31.06 -34.10
C LEU A 1038 -13.44 -32.36 -33.79
N GLN A 1039 -13.51 -33.33 -34.72
CA GLN A 1039 -12.89 -34.64 -34.58
C GLN A 1039 -11.37 -34.56 -34.78
N ASP A 1040 -10.92 -33.87 -35.84
CA ASP A 1040 -9.50 -33.57 -36.07
C ASP A 1040 -8.86 -32.86 -34.85
N TRP A 1041 -9.56 -31.89 -34.28
CA TRP A 1041 -9.07 -31.10 -33.13
C TRP A 1041 -8.99 -31.93 -31.84
N LEU A 1042 -9.93 -32.86 -31.62
CA LEU A 1042 -9.93 -33.74 -30.46
C LEU A 1042 -8.83 -34.81 -30.53
N GLU A 1043 -8.54 -35.38 -31.70
CA GLU A 1043 -7.42 -36.31 -31.87
C GLU A 1043 -6.07 -35.60 -31.65
N GLU A 1044 -5.88 -34.40 -32.23
CA GLU A 1044 -4.66 -33.60 -32.08
C GLU A 1044 -4.37 -33.20 -30.62
N HIS A 1045 -5.41 -32.98 -29.80
CA HIS A 1045 -5.27 -32.46 -28.43
C HIS A 1045 -5.40 -33.51 -27.30
N LEU A 1046 -5.81 -34.76 -27.60
CA LEU A 1046 -5.97 -35.83 -26.60
C LEU A 1046 -5.15 -37.11 -26.89
N GLY A 1047 -4.57 -37.26 -28.08
CA GLY A 1047 -3.98 -38.53 -28.54
C GLY A 1047 -2.72 -39.02 -27.79
N THR A 1048 -2.04 -38.20 -26.99
CA THR A 1048 -0.68 -38.47 -26.47
C THR A 1048 -0.59 -38.90 -25.00
N TRP A 1049 -1.70 -39.26 -24.35
CA TRP A 1049 -1.73 -39.68 -22.93
C TRP A 1049 -2.20 -41.11 -22.66
N LEU A 1050 -2.15 -42.00 -23.67
CA LEU A 1050 -2.59 -43.41 -23.53
C LEU A 1050 -1.58 -44.50 -23.90
N TYR A 1051 -0.35 -44.16 -24.30
CA TYR A 1051 0.73 -45.15 -24.55
C TYR A 1051 2.14 -44.65 -24.20
N THR A 1052 2.46 -44.62 -22.90
CA THR A 1052 3.71 -45.09 -22.25
C THR A 1052 3.60 -44.86 -20.74
#